data_AF-A0AA88AR95-F1
#
_entry.id   AF-A0AA88AR95-F1
#
_cell.length_a   1.000
_cell.length_b   1.000
_cell.length_c   1.000
_cell.angle_alpha   90.00
_cell.angle_beta   90.00
_cell.angle_gamma   90.00
#
_symmetry.space_group_name_H-M   'P 1'
#
loop_
_entity.id
_entity.type
_entity.pdbx_description
1 polymer ?
#
loop_
_entity_poly.entity_id
_entity_poly.type
_entity_poly.pdbx_seq_one_letter_code
_entity_poly.pdbx_strand_id
1 'polypeptide(L)'
;MGSKNRDCSVLIFSLFLLLYLCPSNYCYEIYYITSSQALSQGQTLLSPSNIFELGFFSPNNTANHLYIGIWFKGISPRKVVWVANRESPIRFTNSNASLTIGSKGNLELLDGNNESVWSTNAAVTSSRSVAVLADNGDFLLKDGTSGDELWHSFQNPSDTFLPGAVIGFDTRTGKSYRLTSWKTDTDPSPGDFVSGISLQTPPQAFIWINGSIPYWRSGPWDKSRFISIPDMSTAYQSLSLIEDPERGTTYLHFNLYNSSNMFSYLALTSEGVINVMQKDKGGDWYVEWEPPKSQCVVYGTCGPFGVCKKSESPICECLKGFVPKSIQEWRRGNWTGGCVRRSQLLCEKNTSSPSWKEGKKDGFLKMRQVKLPDLYEFDEVDHRNSHSCKRWCRNNCSCLAYAYVDTIGCLVWSDGLIDVQSFSFGGEDLFLRLAPSELGGGHKTRNIMISLVAVFTGGTLGAIVFVSYKSKARQKGNIEENTELTDLIQHESTELPFFDFGTILVATNHFCPTNKLGQGGFGSVYKGKLQDGTKIAVKRLSSSSGQGIQEFKNEMILISKLQHRNLVRLMGYCIEGEEKLLVYEFMPNKSLDFFIFHPLRSAQLNWATRFNIINGVARGLLYLHRDSCLRVIHRDLKASNIPLDQKMNPKISDFGLARMFQETLDLANTHRVVGTLGYMSPEYAMGGIFSEKSDVFSFGVMILEIVSSQKNNNFHYSDQYQSLISYAWQLWNESRGLDLVDDALAESYSASEAMRCIHVALLCVQDYAADRPCMPEVVFMLSNETNRSQPKQPIFTLQKYPKPDLQSQDGKVPEVVLPLNIHVPNLLKEVFDRKYAVHLEALCALSCVGGYMSTEYAMSGMISEKSDVFSFGVLILEIVSGRKNTAFDYFDQHLSMPLDLAADGPSIPKVVIFMLSNETNRLQPKQPFFTLKKYPKPDFQSQDDNLHIGDVWEEIVVVGDAPIS
;
A
#
# COMPACT_ATOMS: atom_id res chain seq x y z
N MET A 1 -6.40 3.71 -91.52
CA MET A 1 -6.33 4.35 -90.19
C MET A 1 -5.03 3.97 -89.52
N GLY A 2 -4.05 4.87 -89.42
CA GLY A 2 -2.78 4.61 -88.75
C GLY A 2 -2.28 5.91 -88.10
N SER A 3 -2.12 5.89 -86.77
CA SER A 3 -1.59 7.01 -85.97
C SER A 3 -1.49 6.61 -84.48
N LYS A 4 -2.58 6.13 -83.87
CA LYS A 4 -2.75 6.09 -82.41
C LYS A 4 -1.96 5.06 -81.59
N ASN A 5 -1.26 4.10 -82.21
CA ASN A 5 -0.54 3.04 -81.47
C ASN A 5 0.97 3.26 -81.30
N ARG A 6 1.51 4.44 -81.67
CA ARG A 6 2.95 4.74 -81.51
C ARG A 6 3.28 5.61 -80.28
N ASP A 7 2.35 6.43 -79.81
CA ASP A 7 2.66 7.42 -78.76
C ASP A 7 2.64 6.80 -77.35
N CYS A 8 1.72 5.86 -77.08
CA CYS A 8 1.67 5.16 -75.78
C CYS A 8 2.93 4.33 -75.50
N SER A 9 3.50 3.67 -76.50
CA SER A 9 4.72 2.86 -76.31
C SER A 9 5.95 3.72 -76.06
N VAL A 10 6.05 4.89 -76.71
CA VAL A 10 7.11 5.87 -76.41
C VAL A 10 6.97 6.43 -75.00
N LEU A 11 5.76 6.83 -74.58
CA LEU A 11 5.49 7.34 -73.23
C LEU A 11 5.83 6.32 -72.12
N ILE A 12 5.45 5.04 -72.30
CA ILE A 12 5.78 3.97 -71.35
C ILE A 12 7.31 3.76 -71.28
N PHE A 13 8.01 3.76 -72.42
CA PHE A 13 9.46 3.60 -72.45
C PHE A 13 10.19 4.82 -71.81
N SER A 14 9.65 6.03 -71.98
CA SER A 14 10.15 7.24 -71.30
C SER A 14 9.95 7.19 -69.78
N LEU A 15 8.81 6.68 -69.29
CA LEU A 15 8.60 6.45 -67.86
C LEU A 15 9.59 5.42 -67.28
N PHE A 16 9.85 4.34 -68.01
CA PHE A 16 10.84 3.34 -67.62
C PHE A 16 12.27 3.92 -67.56
N LEU A 17 12.68 4.75 -68.52
CA LEU A 17 13.99 5.42 -68.44
C LEU A 17 14.08 6.39 -67.25
N LEU A 18 13.01 7.12 -66.92
CA LEU A 18 12.99 8.02 -65.76
C LEU A 18 13.14 7.25 -64.44
N LEU A 19 12.54 6.07 -64.32
CA LEU A 19 12.71 5.19 -63.16
C LEU A 19 14.15 4.64 -63.02
N TYR A 20 14.89 4.49 -64.13
CA TYR A 20 16.30 4.10 -64.14
C TYR A 20 17.29 5.27 -63.95
N LEU A 21 16.81 6.52 -63.94
CA LEU A 21 17.64 7.73 -63.84
C LEU A 21 17.52 8.47 -62.50
N CYS A 22 16.63 8.04 -61.60
CA CYS A 22 16.78 8.37 -60.18
C CYS A 22 18.09 7.74 -59.67
N PRO A 23 19.03 8.51 -59.09
CA PRO A 23 20.14 7.90 -58.38
C PRO A 23 19.58 7.12 -57.19
N SER A 24 19.71 5.80 -57.24
CA SER A 24 19.40 4.93 -56.14
C SER A 24 20.43 5.16 -55.03
N ASN A 25 20.10 6.13 -54.16
CA ASN A 25 20.68 6.24 -52.83
C ASN A 25 20.26 5.00 -52.03
N TYR A 26 20.91 3.88 -52.31
CA TYR A 26 20.89 2.70 -51.47
C TYR A 26 21.49 3.10 -50.12
N CYS A 27 20.64 3.44 -49.14
CA CYS A 27 21.05 3.49 -47.74
C CYS A 27 21.59 2.11 -47.39
N TYR A 28 22.91 2.00 -47.37
CA TYR A 28 23.59 0.75 -47.11
C TYR A 28 23.50 0.48 -45.60
N GLU A 29 22.54 -0.34 -45.21
CA GLU A 29 22.34 -0.77 -43.82
C GLU A 29 23.56 -1.57 -43.34
N ILE A 30 24.18 -1.12 -42.25
CA ILE A 30 25.36 -1.75 -41.65
C ILE A 30 24.96 -2.45 -40.34
N TYR A 31 25.61 -3.57 -40.04
CA TYR A 31 25.37 -4.38 -38.82
C TYR A 31 26.57 -4.40 -37.85
N TYR A 32 27.75 -3.95 -38.30
CA TYR A 32 28.97 -3.81 -37.48
C TYR A 32 29.92 -2.79 -38.09
N ILE A 33 30.72 -2.12 -37.25
CA ILE A 33 31.80 -1.20 -37.66
C ILE A 33 33.14 -1.87 -37.38
N THR A 34 34.06 -1.82 -38.35
CA THR A 34 35.44 -2.33 -38.25
C THR A 34 36.41 -1.33 -38.86
N SER A 35 37.72 -1.56 -38.69
CA SER A 35 38.76 -0.69 -39.26
C SER A 35 38.79 -0.66 -40.80
N SER A 36 38.05 -1.55 -41.48
CA SER A 36 37.84 -1.54 -42.93
C SER A 36 36.42 -1.15 -43.35
N GLN A 37 35.51 -0.92 -42.40
CA GLN A 37 34.11 -0.58 -42.64
C GLN A 37 33.65 0.48 -41.64
N ALA A 38 33.95 1.74 -41.97
CA ALA A 38 33.48 2.91 -41.24
C ALA A 38 31.99 3.21 -41.58
N LEU A 39 31.28 3.78 -40.61
CA LEU A 39 29.94 4.33 -40.82
C LEU A 39 30.06 5.79 -41.28
N SER A 40 29.60 6.08 -42.49
CA SER A 40 29.65 7.42 -43.11
C SER A 40 28.33 8.18 -42.98
N GLN A 41 28.35 9.50 -43.18
CA GLN A 41 27.11 10.29 -43.23
C GLN A 41 26.13 9.74 -44.29
N GLY A 42 24.87 9.51 -43.90
CA GLY A 42 23.83 8.91 -44.77
C GLY A 42 23.71 7.38 -44.68
N GLN A 43 24.65 6.69 -44.02
CA GLN A 43 24.49 5.29 -43.60
C GLN A 43 23.99 5.22 -42.16
N THR A 44 23.39 4.07 -41.78
CA THR A 44 23.01 3.76 -40.39
C THR A 44 23.44 2.35 -39.99
N LEU A 45 23.73 2.19 -38.69
CA LEU A 45 24.06 0.93 -38.03
C LEU A 45 22.81 0.42 -37.30
N LEU A 46 22.50 -0.87 -37.43
CA LEU A 46 21.26 -1.46 -36.93
C LEU A 46 21.48 -2.48 -35.83
N SER A 47 20.52 -2.56 -34.89
CA SER A 47 20.42 -3.70 -33.97
C SER A 47 19.88 -4.95 -34.69
N PRO A 48 20.24 -6.18 -34.27
CA PRO A 48 19.88 -7.41 -34.98
C PRO A 48 18.37 -7.60 -35.24
N SER A 49 17.54 -7.25 -34.27
CA SER A 49 16.07 -7.32 -34.37
C SER A 49 15.44 -6.03 -34.93
N ASN A 50 16.24 -5.12 -35.48
CA ASN A 50 15.80 -3.84 -36.07
C ASN A 50 15.04 -2.92 -35.08
N ILE A 51 15.36 -2.98 -33.79
CA ILE A 51 14.72 -2.16 -32.74
C ILE A 51 15.37 -0.77 -32.67
N PHE A 52 16.70 -0.73 -32.68
CA PHE A 52 17.47 0.50 -32.60
C PHE A 52 18.28 0.75 -33.87
N GLU A 53 18.47 2.04 -34.16
CA GLU A 53 19.23 2.55 -35.28
C GLU A 53 20.20 3.62 -34.77
N LEU A 54 21.48 3.49 -35.12
CA LEU A 54 22.55 4.44 -34.83
C LEU A 54 22.97 5.16 -36.11
N GLY A 55 23.13 6.48 -36.07
CA GLY A 55 23.64 7.22 -37.20
C GLY A 55 23.76 8.73 -36.98
N PHE A 56 24.12 9.41 -38.06
CA PHE A 56 24.27 10.86 -38.08
C PHE A 56 22.91 11.58 -38.11
N PHE A 57 22.77 12.64 -37.33
CA PHE A 57 21.58 13.49 -37.31
C PHE A 57 21.92 14.96 -36.98
N SER A 58 21.00 15.86 -37.30
CA SER A 58 20.96 17.21 -36.75
C SER A 58 19.56 17.45 -36.18
N PRO A 59 19.41 18.00 -34.96
CA PRO A 59 18.08 18.23 -34.35
C PRO A 59 17.21 19.23 -35.11
N ASN A 60 17.84 20.14 -35.86
CA ASN A 60 17.17 21.25 -36.54
C ASN A 60 17.91 21.54 -37.85
N ASN A 61 17.20 21.57 -38.98
CA ASN A 61 17.77 21.82 -40.31
C ASN A 61 18.41 23.22 -40.47
N THR A 62 18.28 24.12 -39.50
CA THR A 62 18.99 25.42 -39.47
C THR A 62 20.23 25.42 -38.55
N ALA A 63 20.49 24.35 -37.80
CA ALA A 63 21.64 24.24 -36.91
C ALA A 63 22.85 23.68 -37.66
N ASN A 64 23.96 24.43 -37.70
CA ASN A 64 25.22 24.01 -38.32
C ASN A 64 25.97 22.92 -37.50
N HIS A 65 25.26 22.10 -36.72
CA HIS A 65 25.82 21.07 -35.85
C HIS A 65 25.33 19.68 -36.27
N LEU A 66 26.27 18.74 -36.36
CA LEU A 66 26.07 17.35 -36.70
C LEU A 66 26.48 16.48 -35.51
N TYR A 67 25.60 15.56 -35.13
CA TYR A 67 25.77 14.64 -34.03
C TYR A 67 25.64 13.19 -34.52
N ILE A 68 26.21 12.26 -33.77
CA ILE A 68 25.95 10.83 -33.91
C ILE A 68 25.23 10.31 -32.67
N GLY A 69 24.19 9.51 -32.87
CA GLY A 69 23.33 9.05 -31.79
C GLY A 69 22.47 7.85 -32.16
N ILE A 70 21.73 7.35 -31.17
CA ILE A 70 20.86 6.17 -31.26
C ILE A 70 19.40 6.61 -31.14
N TRP A 71 18.51 6.01 -31.92
CA TRP A 71 17.06 6.18 -31.81
C TRP A 71 16.33 4.85 -32.08
N PHE A 72 15.04 4.78 -31.74
CA PHE A 72 14.20 3.65 -32.11
C PHE A 72 13.92 3.65 -33.62
N LYS A 73 14.18 2.53 -34.31
CA LYS A 73 13.96 2.42 -35.76
C LYS A 73 12.46 2.46 -36.08
N GLY A 74 12.10 3.14 -37.17
CA GLY A 74 10.72 3.17 -37.67
C GLY A 74 9.71 3.97 -36.83
N ILE A 75 10.15 4.68 -35.77
CA ILE A 75 9.28 5.49 -34.93
C ILE A 75 9.35 6.97 -35.32
N SER A 76 8.18 7.58 -35.54
CA SER A 76 8.00 9.02 -35.73
C SER A 76 7.12 9.58 -34.61
N PRO A 77 7.37 10.79 -34.08
CA PRO A 77 8.62 11.56 -34.25
C PRO A 77 9.83 10.79 -33.69
N ARG A 78 11.02 11.05 -34.24
CA ARG A 78 12.26 10.34 -33.87
C ARG A 78 12.70 10.75 -32.46
N LYS A 79 12.50 9.87 -31.47
CA LYS A 79 13.14 10.00 -30.16
C LYS A 79 14.58 9.47 -30.21
N VAL A 80 15.54 10.37 -30.09
CA VAL A 80 16.96 10.05 -29.83
C VAL A 80 17.12 9.72 -28.34
N VAL A 81 17.79 8.61 -28.04
CA VAL A 81 17.97 8.04 -26.70
C VAL A 81 19.41 8.12 -26.19
N TRP A 82 20.38 8.28 -27.09
CA TRP A 82 21.80 8.44 -26.76
C TRP A 82 22.50 9.29 -27.83
N VAL A 83 23.53 10.06 -27.45
CA VAL A 83 24.32 10.93 -28.33
C VAL A 83 25.78 10.85 -27.89
N ALA A 84 26.70 10.54 -28.82
CA ALA A 84 28.11 10.35 -28.48
C ALA A 84 28.85 11.67 -28.25
N ASN A 85 28.76 12.59 -29.22
CA ASN A 85 29.55 13.81 -29.29
C ASN A 85 28.76 15.04 -28.82
N ARG A 86 27.97 14.91 -27.75
CA ARG A 86 27.04 15.96 -27.31
C ARG A 86 27.75 17.23 -26.78
N GLU A 87 28.94 17.06 -26.22
CA GLU A 87 29.85 18.14 -25.80
C GLU A 87 30.56 18.81 -26.99
N SER A 88 30.80 18.04 -28.06
CA SER A 88 31.65 18.39 -29.21
C SER A 88 30.93 18.17 -30.54
N PRO A 89 29.96 19.03 -30.91
CA PRO A 89 29.29 18.95 -32.21
C PRO A 89 30.25 19.15 -33.38
N ILE A 90 30.13 18.30 -34.41
CA ILE A 90 30.82 18.52 -35.69
C ILE A 90 30.12 19.66 -36.43
N ARG A 91 30.88 20.60 -37.00
CA ARG A 91 30.29 21.67 -37.83
C ARG A 91 29.87 21.12 -39.18
N PHE A 92 28.62 21.36 -39.58
CA PHE A 92 28.01 20.81 -40.80
C PHE A 92 28.75 21.18 -42.10
N THR A 93 29.57 22.24 -42.09
CA THR A 93 30.49 22.62 -43.17
C THR A 93 31.54 21.55 -43.49
N ASN A 94 31.84 20.65 -42.54
CA ASN A 94 32.87 19.62 -42.66
C ASN A 94 32.19 18.27 -42.95
N SER A 95 31.38 18.21 -44.02
CA SER A 95 30.37 17.16 -44.29
C SER A 95 30.88 15.76 -44.63
N ASN A 96 32.15 15.45 -44.37
CA ASN A 96 32.75 14.13 -44.59
C ASN A 96 33.02 13.40 -43.26
N ALA A 97 32.14 13.59 -42.28
CA ALA A 97 32.26 12.94 -40.97
C ALA A 97 32.05 11.41 -41.08
N SER A 98 32.81 10.64 -40.29
CA SER A 98 32.70 9.19 -40.23
C SER A 98 33.02 8.63 -38.84
N LEU A 99 32.38 7.52 -38.48
CA LEU A 99 32.63 6.77 -37.25
C LEU A 99 33.35 5.46 -37.61
N THR A 100 34.55 5.25 -37.07
CA THR A 100 35.45 4.17 -37.49
C THR A 100 36.25 3.58 -36.33
N ILE A 101 36.84 2.41 -36.53
CA ILE A 101 37.84 1.86 -35.60
C ILE A 101 39.21 2.43 -35.98
N GLY A 102 39.77 3.26 -35.11
CA GLY A 102 41.10 3.85 -35.27
C GLY A 102 42.23 2.81 -35.20
N SER A 103 43.44 3.20 -35.58
CA SER A 103 44.61 2.30 -35.63
C SER A 103 45.01 1.67 -34.29
N LYS A 104 44.47 2.20 -33.18
CA LYS A 104 44.65 1.69 -31.80
C LYS A 104 43.49 0.80 -31.30
N GLY A 105 42.57 0.40 -32.18
CA GLY A 105 41.38 -0.40 -31.82
C GLY A 105 40.27 0.36 -31.08
N ASN A 106 40.49 1.63 -30.72
CA ASN A 106 39.41 2.47 -30.20
C ASN A 106 38.42 2.85 -31.31
N LEU A 107 37.17 3.07 -30.93
CA LEU A 107 36.17 3.67 -31.81
C LEU A 107 36.35 5.19 -31.76
N GLU A 108 36.44 5.81 -32.94
CA GLU A 108 36.78 7.22 -33.13
C GLU A 108 35.80 7.86 -34.13
N LEU A 109 35.29 9.05 -33.78
CA LEU A 109 34.44 9.88 -34.63
C LEU A 109 35.31 10.97 -35.25
N LEU A 110 35.49 10.90 -36.58
CA LEU A 110 36.32 11.80 -37.36
C LEU A 110 35.49 12.87 -38.05
N ASP A 111 36.00 14.10 -38.11
CA ASP A 111 35.42 15.19 -38.90
C ASP A 111 35.85 15.14 -40.38
N GLY A 112 35.36 16.07 -41.20
CA GLY A 112 35.73 16.16 -42.62
C GLY A 112 37.20 16.52 -42.92
N ASN A 113 38.02 16.89 -41.93
CA ASN A 113 39.48 17.02 -42.04
C ASN A 113 40.22 15.76 -41.55
N ASN A 114 39.49 14.72 -41.15
CA ASN A 114 39.99 13.50 -40.52
C ASN A 114 40.61 13.77 -39.11
N GLU A 115 40.18 14.82 -38.42
CA GLU A 115 40.52 15.06 -37.01
C GLU A 115 39.52 14.33 -36.09
N SER A 116 40.00 13.76 -34.98
CA SER A 116 39.17 13.00 -34.04
C SER A 116 38.46 13.94 -33.06
N VAL A 117 37.13 13.94 -33.11
CA VAL A 117 36.24 14.83 -32.33
C VAL A 117 35.69 14.14 -31.08
N TRP A 118 35.59 12.81 -31.11
CA TRP A 118 35.16 11.98 -30.00
C TRP A 118 35.77 10.57 -30.11
N SER A 119 36.09 9.94 -28.98
CA SER A 119 36.67 8.60 -28.92
C SER A 119 36.23 7.84 -27.67
N THR A 120 36.14 6.51 -27.75
CA THR A 120 35.74 5.66 -26.61
C THR A 120 36.74 5.64 -25.46
N ASN A 121 38.01 5.95 -25.71
CA ASN A 121 39.11 5.98 -24.75
C ASN A 121 39.25 4.70 -23.89
N ALA A 122 38.89 3.56 -24.49
CA ALA A 122 38.97 2.24 -23.90
C ALA A 122 40.43 1.75 -23.80
N ALA A 123 40.70 0.91 -22.79
CA ALA A 123 41.98 0.24 -22.59
C ALA A 123 42.16 -0.96 -23.53
N VAL A 124 42.22 -0.70 -24.83
CA VAL A 124 42.25 -1.71 -25.89
C VAL A 124 43.64 -2.37 -25.99
N THR A 125 43.67 -3.71 -25.93
CA THR A 125 44.90 -4.54 -26.01
C THR A 125 45.18 -5.10 -27.40
N SER A 126 44.23 -4.97 -28.33
CA SER A 126 44.21 -5.66 -29.64
C SER A 126 43.79 -4.69 -30.75
N SER A 127 44.43 -4.78 -31.92
CA SER A 127 44.08 -3.93 -33.07
C SER A 127 42.86 -4.44 -33.87
N ARG A 128 42.15 -5.45 -33.39
CA ARG A 128 41.01 -6.12 -34.09
C ARG A 128 39.68 -5.87 -33.38
N SER A 129 39.39 -4.64 -33.01
CA SER A 129 38.13 -4.30 -32.38
C SER A 129 36.99 -4.19 -33.39
N VAL A 130 35.77 -4.49 -32.93
CA VAL A 130 34.52 -4.38 -33.70
C VAL A 130 33.49 -3.66 -32.85
N ALA A 131 32.72 -2.74 -33.44
CA ALA A 131 31.62 -2.07 -32.74
C ALA A 131 30.26 -2.52 -33.28
N VAL A 132 29.33 -2.82 -32.38
CA VAL A 132 28.01 -3.42 -32.66
C VAL A 132 26.92 -2.77 -31.82
N LEU A 133 25.72 -2.62 -32.38
CA LEU A 133 24.54 -2.12 -31.66
C LEU A 133 23.68 -3.31 -31.20
N ALA A 134 23.39 -3.43 -29.91
CA ALA A 134 22.57 -4.51 -29.36
C ALA A 134 21.08 -4.15 -29.34
N ASP A 135 20.21 -5.16 -29.23
CA ASP A 135 18.75 -5.01 -29.26
C ASP A 135 18.14 -4.38 -28.00
N ASN A 136 18.92 -4.23 -26.92
CA ASN A 136 18.56 -3.36 -25.78
C ASN A 136 18.88 -1.88 -26.03
N GLY A 137 19.58 -1.55 -27.12
CA GLY A 137 20.04 -0.20 -27.46
C GLY A 137 21.44 0.15 -26.96
N ASP A 138 22.17 -0.78 -26.32
CA ASP A 138 23.56 -0.54 -25.94
C ASP A 138 24.49 -0.69 -27.14
N PHE A 139 25.31 0.33 -27.38
CA PHE A 139 26.34 0.31 -28.42
C PHE A 139 27.68 -0.10 -27.80
N LEU A 140 28.22 -1.22 -28.28
CA LEU A 140 29.31 -1.98 -27.67
C LEU A 140 30.55 -1.95 -28.57
N LEU A 141 31.73 -1.72 -27.98
CA LEU A 141 33.02 -1.98 -28.59
C LEU A 141 33.58 -3.29 -28.02
N LYS A 142 33.88 -4.26 -28.88
CA LYS A 142 34.35 -5.60 -28.47
C LYS A 142 35.69 -5.95 -29.11
N ASP A 143 36.45 -6.83 -28.45
CA ASP A 143 37.58 -7.51 -29.07
C ASP A 143 37.07 -8.55 -30.08
N GLY A 144 37.50 -8.44 -31.34
CA GLY A 144 37.08 -9.35 -32.42
C GLY A 144 37.80 -10.71 -32.45
N THR A 145 38.54 -11.06 -31.40
CA THR A 145 39.21 -12.36 -31.24
C THR A 145 38.82 -13.10 -29.96
N SER A 146 38.64 -12.42 -28.82
CA SER A 146 38.11 -13.03 -27.59
C SER A 146 36.59 -12.81 -27.40
N GLY A 147 36.04 -11.75 -27.98
CA GLY A 147 34.65 -11.32 -27.74
C GLY A 147 34.46 -10.41 -26.52
N ASP A 148 35.54 -10.09 -25.79
CA ASP A 148 35.51 -9.28 -24.56
C ASP A 148 34.97 -7.87 -24.82
N GLU A 149 34.24 -7.32 -23.85
CA GLU A 149 33.60 -6.00 -23.94
C GLU A 149 34.57 -4.92 -23.44
N LEU A 150 35.02 -4.07 -24.36
CA LEU A 150 36.07 -3.06 -24.13
C LEU A 150 35.50 -1.70 -23.70
N TRP A 151 34.32 -1.36 -24.20
CA TRP A 151 33.55 -0.16 -23.87
C TRP A 151 32.07 -0.36 -24.25
N HIS A 152 31.16 0.31 -23.54
CA HIS A 152 29.74 0.31 -23.91
C HIS A 152 29.04 1.63 -23.54
N SER A 153 28.03 1.99 -24.33
CA SER A 153 27.33 3.28 -24.25
C SER A 153 26.58 3.48 -22.93
N PHE A 154 26.09 2.40 -22.32
CA PHE A 154 25.35 2.46 -21.06
C PHE A 154 26.20 2.91 -19.85
N GLN A 155 27.53 2.97 -19.95
CA GLN A 155 28.38 3.65 -18.94
C GLN A 155 28.32 5.18 -19.03
N ASN A 156 27.87 5.75 -20.15
CA ASN A 156 27.82 7.18 -20.41
C ASN A 156 26.43 7.56 -20.96
N PRO A 157 25.36 7.41 -20.17
CA PRO A 157 24.00 7.69 -20.62
C PRO A 157 23.78 9.20 -20.85
N SER A 158 22.76 9.51 -21.66
CA SER A 158 22.40 10.88 -22.04
C SER A 158 21.34 11.44 -21.08
N ASP A 159 20.26 12.00 -21.64
CA ASP A 159 18.99 12.35 -21.01
C ASP A 159 18.09 11.14 -20.72
N THR A 160 18.27 10.04 -21.46
CA THR A 160 17.37 8.87 -21.47
C THR A 160 17.99 7.64 -20.82
N PHE A 161 17.16 6.90 -20.09
CA PHE A 161 17.42 5.63 -19.44
C PHE A 161 16.60 4.52 -20.11
N LEU A 162 17.30 3.48 -20.59
CA LEU A 162 16.71 2.33 -21.28
C LEU A 162 16.71 1.08 -20.38
N PRO A 163 15.85 0.08 -20.65
CA PRO A 163 15.91 -1.21 -19.97
C PRO A 163 17.31 -1.85 -20.08
N GLY A 164 17.86 -2.26 -18.94
CA GLY A 164 19.22 -2.82 -18.84
C GLY A 164 20.37 -1.79 -18.79
N ALA A 165 20.09 -0.48 -18.88
CA ALA A 165 21.08 0.55 -18.56
C ALA A 165 21.28 0.70 -17.04
N VAL A 166 22.30 1.47 -16.63
CA VAL A 166 22.69 1.64 -15.23
C VAL A 166 22.72 3.12 -14.85
N ILE A 167 21.99 3.50 -13.79
CA ILE A 167 22.12 4.79 -13.08
C ILE A 167 22.48 4.48 -11.63
N GLY A 168 23.52 5.07 -11.08
CA GLY A 168 23.98 4.71 -9.73
C GLY A 168 25.43 5.07 -9.44
N PHE A 169 26.10 4.24 -8.65
CA PHE A 169 27.51 4.39 -8.31
C PHE A 169 28.19 3.06 -7.95
N ASP A 170 29.52 3.08 -8.02
CA ASP A 170 30.45 2.07 -7.53
C ASP A 170 31.41 2.78 -6.54
N THR A 171 31.30 2.47 -5.25
CA THR A 171 32.11 3.12 -4.20
C THR A 171 33.58 2.69 -4.24
N ARG A 172 33.88 1.55 -4.86
CA ARG A 172 35.23 0.96 -4.94
C ARG A 172 36.01 1.49 -6.14
N THR A 173 35.35 1.77 -7.27
CA THR A 173 35.99 2.45 -8.43
C THR A 173 35.76 3.97 -8.45
N GLY A 174 34.87 4.50 -7.59
CA GLY A 174 34.53 5.91 -7.53
C GLY A 174 33.67 6.41 -8.71
N LYS A 175 33.21 5.51 -9.59
CA LYS A 175 32.36 5.86 -10.74
C LYS A 175 30.92 6.16 -10.27
N SER A 176 30.30 7.15 -10.90
CA SER A 176 28.86 7.43 -10.76
C SER A 176 28.24 7.58 -12.14
N TYR A 177 27.16 6.84 -12.38
CA TYR A 177 26.42 6.81 -13.64
C TYR A 177 25.16 7.67 -13.45
N ARG A 178 25.01 8.74 -14.22
CA ARG A 178 23.99 9.78 -14.04
C ARG A 178 23.41 10.20 -15.37
N LEU A 179 22.11 10.49 -15.42
CA LEU A 179 21.52 11.16 -16.57
C LEU A 179 21.88 12.64 -16.54
N THR A 180 22.08 13.23 -17.73
CA THR A 180 22.21 14.68 -17.89
C THR A 180 21.26 15.13 -18.98
N SER A 181 20.34 16.03 -18.64
CA SER A 181 19.33 16.61 -19.54
C SER A 181 19.92 17.12 -20.85
N TRP A 182 19.11 17.19 -21.90
CA TRP A 182 19.42 18.07 -23.03
C TRP A 182 19.28 19.52 -22.58
N LYS A 183 20.05 20.42 -23.21
CA LYS A 183 20.01 21.85 -22.90
C LYS A 183 18.72 22.52 -23.35
N THR A 184 18.14 22.05 -24.45
CA THR A 184 16.73 22.24 -24.86
C THR A 184 16.27 21.02 -25.64
N ASP A 185 14.97 20.88 -25.90
CA ASP A 185 14.41 19.89 -26.84
C ASP A 185 15.06 19.88 -28.24
N THR A 186 15.80 20.93 -28.62
CA THR A 186 16.49 21.07 -29.92
C THR A 186 18.02 21.15 -29.82
N ASP A 187 18.60 21.10 -28.61
CA ASP A 187 20.05 21.18 -28.37
C ASP A 187 20.49 20.04 -27.44
N PRO A 188 21.05 18.94 -27.99
CA PRO A 188 21.42 17.76 -27.21
C PRO A 188 22.67 17.95 -26.35
N SER A 189 23.33 19.12 -26.39
CA SER A 189 24.43 19.40 -25.47
C SER A 189 24.00 19.28 -24.00
N PRO A 190 24.94 19.07 -23.06
CA PRO A 190 24.60 18.93 -21.64
C PRO A 190 23.83 20.15 -21.12
N GLY A 191 22.62 19.89 -20.61
CA GLY A 191 21.79 20.87 -19.93
C GLY A 191 22.06 20.94 -18.42
N ASP A 192 21.44 21.91 -17.77
CA ASP A 192 21.70 22.25 -16.36
C ASP A 192 21.28 21.15 -15.37
N PHE A 193 20.33 20.27 -15.75
CA PHE A 193 19.79 19.23 -14.86
C PHE A 193 20.50 17.89 -15.01
N VAL A 194 20.88 17.30 -13.87
CA VAL A 194 21.54 15.99 -13.73
C VAL A 194 20.74 15.12 -12.75
N SER A 195 20.51 13.84 -13.06
CA SER A 195 19.78 12.90 -12.18
C SER A 195 20.61 11.68 -11.80
N GLY A 196 20.46 11.21 -10.55
CA GLY A 196 21.16 10.05 -10.03
C GLY A 196 20.81 9.71 -8.58
N ILE A 197 21.58 8.80 -7.98
CA ILE A 197 21.37 8.29 -6.62
C ILE A 197 22.42 8.88 -5.65
N SER A 198 22.01 9.18 -4.42
CA SER A 198 22.87 9.69 -3.34
C SER A 198 23.72 8.58 -2.68
N LEU A 199 24.91 8.92 -2.21
CA LEU A 199 25.77 8.04 -1.38
C LEU A 199 25.30 7.88 0.09
N GLN A 200 24.16 8.46 0.47
CA GLN A 200 23.58 8.34 1.81
C GLN A 200 22.92 6.96 2.00
N THR A 201 22.88 6.43 3.22
CA THR A 201 22.15 5.19 3.55
C THR A 201 20.93 5.51 4.42
N PRO A 202 19.71 5.04 4.06
CA PRO A 202 19.35 4.47 2.76
C PRO A 202 19.49 5.50 1.64
N PRO A 203 19.69 5.06 0.38
CA PRO A 203 19.86 5.96 -0.77
C PRO A 203 18.55 6.66 -1.18
N GLN A 204 18.67 7.92 -1.61
CA GLN A 204 17.62 8.71 -2.27
C GLN A 204 17.97 8.92 -3.75
N ALA A 205 16.97 8.99 -4.62
CA ALA A 205 17.13 9.57 -5.96
C ALA A 205 16.99 11.09 -5.90
N PHE A 206 17.82 11.81 -6.66
CA PHE A 206 17.88 13.26 -6.73
C PHE A 206 17.94 13.75 -8.17
N ILE A 207 17.42 14.96 -8.40
CA ILE A 207 17.75 15.79 -9.54
C ILE A 207 18.49 17.02 -9.01
N TRP A 208 19.64 17.34 -9.59
CA TRP A 208 20.46 18.49 -9.25
C TRP A 208 20.60 19.45 -10.43
N ILE A 209 20.60 20.75 -10.14
CA ILE A 209 21.09 21.79 -11.03
C ILE A 209 22.63 21.83 -10.94
N ASN A 210 23.31 21.89 -12.08
CA ASN A 210 24.77 21.88 -12.22
C ASN A 210 25.44 20.72 -11.44
N GLY A 211 24.78 19.55 -11.42
CA GLY A 211 25.23 18.34 -10.74
C GLY A 211 25.38 18.41 -9.22
N SER A 212 25.02 19.55 -8.60
CA SER A 212 25.43 19.92 -7.23
C SER A 212 24.31 20.51 -6.38
N ILE A 213 23.44 21.36 -6.95
CA ILE A 213 22.38 22.06 -6.21
C ILE A 213 21.11 21.22 -6.26
N PRO A 214 20.56 20.71 -5.13
CA PRO A 214 19.37 19.87 -5.17
C PRO A 214 18.16 20.65 -5.68
N TYR A 215 17.46 20.09 -6.66
CA TYR A 215 16.25 20.64 -7.28
C TYR A 215 15.02 19.78 -6.96
N TRP A 216 15.19 18.46 -6.93
CA TRP A 216 14.17 17.50 -6.50
C TRP A 216 14.81 16.29 -5.81
N ARG A 217 14.04 15.60 -4.96
CA ARG A 217 14.40 14.30 -4.40
C ARG A 217 13.18 13.40 -4.17
N SER A 218 13.41 12.10 -4.23
CA SER A 218 12.41 11.04 -4.05
C SER A 218 12.13 10.65 -2.59
N GLY A 219 12.97 11.09 -1.65
CA GLY A 219 13.09 10.45 -0.33
C GLY A 219 13.84 9.11 -0.40
N PRO A 220 14.19 8.50 0.76
CA PRO A 220 14.92 7.23 0.81
C PRO A 220 14.18 6.06 0.16
N TRP A 221 14.95 5.10 -0.33
CA TRP A 221 14.52 3.79 -0.80
C TRP A 221 14.10 2.90 0.38
N ASP A 222 12.93 2.29 0.32
CA ASP A 222 12.36 1.43 1.36
C ASP A 222 12.44 -0.07 1.04
N LYS A 223 13.27 -0.44 0.06
CA LYS A 223 13.36 -1.79 -0.57
C LYS A 223 12.16 -2.18 -1.45
N SER A 224 11.18 -1.28 -1.63
CA SER A 224 10.05 -1.47 -2.56
C SER A 224 9.67 -0.23 -3.37
N ARG A 225 9.94 0.97 -2.85
CA ARG A 225 9.70 2.27 -3.49
C ARG A 225 10.60 3.34 -2.85
N PHE A 226 10.64 4.52 -3.46
CA PHE A 226 11.11 5.72 -2.76
C PHE A 226 9.95 6.34 -1.97
N ILE A 227 10.11 6.50 -0.65
CA ILE A 227 8.96 6.75 0.26
C ILE A 227 8.17 8.04 -0.01
N SER A 228 8.78 9.03 -0.67
CA SER A 228 8.15 10.33 -0.95
C SER A 228 7.73 10.49 -2.42
N ILE A 229 7.55 9.39 -3.14
CA ILE A 229 6.78 9.31 -4.39
C ILE A 229 5.47 8.57 -4.06
N PRO A 230 4.36 9.27 -3.76
CA PRO A 230 3.11 8.62 -3.34
C PRO A 230 2.51 7.66 -4.37
N ASP A 231 2.72 7.95 -5.66
CA ASP A 231 2.20 7.18 -6.78
C ASP A 231 3.03 5.93 -7.13
N MET A 232 4.19 5.73 -6.47
CA MET A 232 5.09 4.60 -6.75
C MET A 232 4.56 3.30 -6.14
N SER A 233 3.63 2.66 -6.86
CA SER A 233 2.99 1.41 -6.47
C SER A 233 3.96 0.23 -6.42
N THR A 234 3.96 -0.49 -5.29
CA THR A 234 4.76 -1.70 -5.11
C THR A 234 4.35 -2.86 -6.03
N ALA A 235 3.14 -2.82 -6.60
CA ALA A 235 2.61 -3.82 -7.53
C ALA A 235 3.10 -3.64 -8.98
N TYR A 236 3.71 -2.50 -9.33
CA TYR A 236 4.11 -2.14 -10.70
C TYR A 236 5.54 -1.58 -10.76
N GLN A 237 6.48 -2.23 -10.06
CA GLN A 237 7.91 -1.86 -10.13
C GLN A 237 8.53 -2.20 -11.49
N SER A 238 8.34 -1.29 -12.46
CA SER A 238 9.24 -1.16 -13.61
C SER A 238 10.60 -0.58 -13.22
N LEU A 239 10.70 0.05 -12.04
CA LEU A 239 11.95 0.59 -11.50
C LEU A 239 12.20 0.03 -10.10
N SER A 240 13.36 -0.61 -9.91
CA SER A 240 13.88 -1.01 -8.59
C SER A 240 15.29 -0.46 -8.38
N LEU A 241 15.74 -0.39 -7.12
CA LEU A 241 17.13 -0.14 -6.78
C LEU A 241 17.77 -1.45 -6.30
N ILE A 242 18.93 -1.78 -6.87
CA ILE A 242 19.76 -2.93 -6.51
C ILE A 242 20.97 -2.42 -5.71
N GLU A 243 21.17 -2.99 -4.54
CA GLU A 243 22.25 -2.69 -3.61
C GLU A 243 23.09 -3.96 -3.42
N ASP A 244 24.39 -3.91 -3.79
CA ASP A 244 25.37 -4.98 -3.62
C ASP A 244 26.51 -4.48 -2.71
N PRO A 245 26.44 -4.78 -1.39
CA PRO A 245 27.43 -4.35 -0.42
C PRO A 245 28.81 -5.01 -0.59
N GLU A 246 28.89 -6.20 -1.18
CA GLU A 246 30.16 -6.93 -1.36
C GLU A 246 30.99 -6.31 -2.50
N ARG A 247 30.32 -5.86 -3.57
CA ARG A 247 30.96 -5.16 -4.69
C ARG A 247 31.08 -3.65 -4.46
N GLY A 248 30.30 -3.10 -3.52
CA GLY A 248 30.22 -1.67 -3.23
C GLY A 248 29.38 -0.90 -4.26
N THR A 249 28.46 -1.56 -4.97
CA THR A 249 27.68 -0.98 -6.07
C THR A 249 26.22 -0.78 -5.70
N THR A 250 25.65 0.35 -6.10
CA THR A 250 24.22 0.66 -5.91
C THR A 250 23.69 1.30 -7.17
N TYR A 251 22.64 0.72 -7.76
CA TYR A 251 22.12 1.19 -9.05
C TYR A 251 20.63 0.93 -9.24
N LEU A 252 19.98 1.84 -9.97
CA LEU A 252 18.64 1.66 -10.50
C LEU A 252 18.68 0.61 -11.61
N HIS A 253 17.68 -0.26 -11.60
CA HIS A 253 17.40 -1.23 -12.64
C HIS A 253 16.00 -1.00 -13.20
N PHE A 254 15.92 -0.61 -14.48
CA PHE A 254 14.64 -0.46 -15.18
C PHE A 254 14.27 -1.78 -15.87
N ASN A 255 13.26 -2.45 -15.31
CA ASN A 255 12.70 -3.70 -15.81
C ASN A 255 11.38 -3.43 -16.54
N LEU A 256 11.10 -4.17 -17.60
CA LEU A 256 9.77 -4.20 -18.21
C LEU A 256 9.26 -5.63 -18.20
N TYR A 257 8.04 -5.81 -17.68
CA TYR A 257 7.36 -7.10 -17.75
C TYR A 257 7.27 -7.54 -19.21
N ASN A 258 7.56 -8.82 -19.45
CA ASN A 258 8.12 -9.33 -20.71
C ASN A 258 7.09 -9.47 -21.86
N SER A 259 6.44 -8.36 -22.22
CA SER A 259 5.63 -8.22 -23.42
C SER A 259 6.50 -7.72 -24.57
N SER A 260 6.64 -8.52 -25.64
CA SER A 260 7.44 -8.16 -26.82
C SER A 260 6.77 -7.11 -27.73
N ASN A 261 5.81 -6.37 -27.19
CA ASN A 261 4.88 -5.47 -27.88
C ASN A 261 4.88 -4.02 -27.36
N MET A 262 5.63 -3.71 -26.30
CA MET A 262 5.66 -2.37 -25.69
C MET A 262 7.10 -1.85 -25.61
N PHE A 263 7.31 -0.63 -26.08
CA PHE A 263 8.56 0.11 -25.84
C PHE A 263 8.36 1.06 -24.66
N SER A 264 9.39 1.23 -23.84
CA SER A 264 9.41 2.33 -22.86
C SER A 264 10.81 2.82 -22.55
N TYR A 265 10.88 4.05 -22.04
CA TYR A 265 12.10 4.66 -21.53
C TYR A 265 11.76 5.68 -20.44
N LEU A 266 12.73 6.01 -19.60
CA LEU A 266 12.65 7.13 -18.66
C LEU A 266 13.54 8.26 -19.18
N ALA A 267 13.05 9.51 -19.24
CA ALA A 267 13.82 10.65 -19.74
C ALA A 267 13.79 11.86 -18.81
N LEU A 268 14.92 12.55 -18.70
CA LEU A 268 15.13 13.80 -17.98
C LEU A 268 15.06 14.99 -18.94
N THR A 269 14.00 15.79 -18.86
CA THR A 269 13.75 16.93 -19.76
C THR A 269 14.61 18.17 -19.42
N SER A 270 14.64 19.16 -20.30
CA SER A 270 15.36 20.44 -20.08
C SER A 270 14.82 21.28 -18.91
N GLU A 271 13.64 20.95 -18.36
CA GLU A 271 12.99 21.62 -17.23
C GLU A 271 13.27 20.89 -15.89
N GLY A 272 14.10 19.85 -15.93
CA GLY A 272 14.43 19.02 -14.77
C GLY A 272 13.31 18.08 -14.34
N VAL A 273 12.46 17.66 -15.29
CA VAL A 273 11.35 16.72 -15.04
C VAL A 273 11.76 15.32 -15.51
N ILE A 274 11.42 14.29 -14.74
CA ILE A 274 11.60 12.89 -15.15
C ILE A 274 10.25 12.30 -15.57
N ASN A 275 10.14 11.90 -16.83
CA ASN A 275 8.95 11.25 -17.38
C ASN A 275 9.23 9.78 -17.69
N VAL A 276 8.27 8.91 -17.39
CA VAL A 276 8.23 7.54 -17.93
C VAL A 276 7.35 7.56 -19.17
N MET A 277 7.95 7.22 -20.32
CA MET A 277 7.32 7.23 -21.63
C MET A 277 7.09 5.80 -22.10
N GLN A 278 5.86 5.46 -22.50
CA GLN A 278 5.49 4.15 -23.04
C GLN A 278 4.90 4.29 -24.46
N LYS A 279 4.96 3.21 -25.24
CA LYS A 279 4.37 3.10 -26.58
C LYS A 279 4.08 1.64 -26.94
N ASP A 280 2.82 1.34 -27.19
CA ASP A 280 2.38 0.06 -27.74
C ASP A 280 2.72 -0.07 -29.23
N LYS A 281 2.84 -1.31 -29.73
CA LYS A 281 2.98 -1.59 -31.17
C LYS A 281 1.84 -0.96 -31.98
N GLY A 282 2.16 0.09 -32.72
CA GLY A 282 1.23 0.83 -33.58
C GLY A 282 0.55 2.03 -32.91
N GLY A 283 0.65 2.20 -31.59
CA GLY A 283 0.23 3.41 -30.88
C GLY A 283 1.30 4.51 -30.93
N ASP A 284 1.00 5.69 -30.39
CA ASP A 284 1.97 6.79 -30.21
C ASP A 284 2.65 6.77 -28.84
N TRP A 285 3.71 7.57 -28.66
CA TRP A 285 4.34 7.74 -27.35
C TRP A 285 3.39 8.48 -26.41
N TYR A 286 3.09 7.88 -25.26
CA TYR A 286 2.34 8.50 -24.17
C TYR A 286 3.20 8.59 -22.89
N VAL A 287 2.83 9.54 -22.03
CA VAL A 287 3.38 9.66 -20.69
C VAL A 287 2.62 8.68 -19.80
N GLU A 288 3.31 7.64 -19.33
CA GLU A 288 2.77 6.72 -18.30
C GLU A 288 2.81 7.41 -16.93
N TRP A 289 3.90 8.13 -16.64
CA TRP A 289 4.08 8.85 -15.39
C TRP A 289 4.89 10.14 -15.57
N GLU A 290 4.39 11.24 -15.00
CA GLU A 290 5.13 12.48 -14.76
C GLU A 290 4.90 12.94 -13.31
N PRO A 291 5.87 13.60 -12.65
CA PRO A 291 5.70 14.09 -11.29
C PRO A 291 4.68 15.24 -11.22
N PRO A 292 3.83 15.33 -10.17
CA PRO A 292 2.71 16.26 -10.15
C PRO A 292 3.09 17.75 -10.09
N LYS A 293 3.16 18.41 -11.27
CA LYS A 293 3.42 19.86 -11.48
C LYS A 293 2.89 20.74 -10.32
N SER A 294 3.81 21.30 -9.54
CA SER A 294 3.57 22.04 -8.29
C SER A 294 4.87 22.69 -7.80
N GLN A 295 4.78 23.87 -7.18
CA GLN A 295 5.96 24.50 -6.55
C GLN A 295 6.53 23.65 -5.38
N CYS A 296 5.69 22.88 -4.67
CA CYS A 296 6.17 21.98 -3.61
C CYS A 296 7.08 20.83 -4.09
N VAL A 297 7.21 20.61 -5.40
CA VAL A 297 8.16 19.64 -5.97
C VAL A 297 9.60 20.18 -5.89
N VAL A 298 9.78 21.50 -5.95
CA VAL A 298 11.10 22.15 -5.90
C VAL A 298 11.66 22.09 -4.48
N TYR A 299 12.87 21.55 -4.37
CA TYR A 299 13.56 21.27 -3.12
C TYR A 299 13.63 22.49 -2.19
N GLY A 300 13.17 22.32 -0.96
CA GLY A 300 13.35 23.32 0.11
C GLY A 300 12.50 24.58 -0.03
N THR A 301 11.47 24.59 -0.89
CA THR A 301 10.61 25.77 -1.20
C THR A 301 10.13 26.57 0.02
N CYS A 302 9.82 25.92 1.15
CA CYS A 302 9.35 26.59 2.37
C CYS A 302 10.43 26.92 3.42
N GLY A 303 11.71 26.70 3.08
CA GLY A 303 12.85 26.89 3.98
C GLY A 303 12.89 25.92 5.18
N PRO A 304 13.92 26.03 6.05
CA PRO A 304 14.06 25.18 7.23
C PRO A 304 12.87 25.33 8.19
N PHE A 305 12.37 24.20 8.71
CA PHE A 305 11.19 24.10 9.58
C PHE A 305 9.88 24.70 9.00
N GLY A 306 9.83 24.90 7.68
CA GLY A 306 8.58 25.08 6.93
C GLY A 306 8.04 23.74 6.41
N VAL A 307 6.75 23.71 6.07
CA VAL A 307 6.09 22.58 5.39
C VAL A 307 5.29 23.10 4.19
N CYS A 308 5.47 22.46 3.03
CA CYS A 308 4.74 22.80 1.80
C CYS A 308 3.44 22.02 1.67
N LYS A 309 2.36 22.69 1.25
CA LYS A 309 1.03 22.11 1.06
C LYS A 309 0.46 22.57 -0.29
N LYS A 310 0.25 21.63 -1.22
CA LYS A 310 -0.18 21.92 -2.60
C LYS A 310 -1.58 22.58 -2.70
N SER A 311 -2.42 22.41 -1.68
CA SER A 311 -3.82 22.84 -1.66
C SER A 311 -4.12 24.08 -0.80
N GLU A 312 -3.14 24.67 -0.14
CA GLU A 312 -3.32 25.87 0.71
C GLU A 312 -2.70 27.12 0.05
N SER A 313 -3.18 28.31 0.46
CA SER A 313 -2.64 29.59 0.03
C SER A 313 -2.44 30.49 1.26
N PRO A 314 -1.19 30.84 1.64
CA PRO A 314 0.07 30.47 0.99
C PRO A 314 0.38 28.97 1.08
N ILE A 315 1.16 28.45 0.13
CA ILE A 315 1.56 27.03 0.08
C ILE A 315 2.52 26.63 1.22
N CYS A 316 3.09 27.59 1.95
CA CYS A 316 4.06 27.34 3.02
C CYS A 316 3.52 27.76 4.39
N GLU A 317 3.48 26.78 5.32
CA GLU A 317 3.24 27.01 6.75
C GLU A 317 4.52 26.71 7.55
N CYS A 318 4.70 27.31 8.72
CA CYS A 318 5.69 26.84 9.68
C CYS A 318 5.21 25.59 10.40
N LEU A 319 6.12 24.66 10.71
CA LEU A 319 5.82 23.52 11.56
C LEU A 319 5.21 23.98 12.91
N LYS A 320 4.25 23.23 13.46
CA LYS A 320 3.58 23.60 14.71
C LYS A 320 4.60 23.77 15.85
N GLY A 321 4.54 24.92 16.53
CA GLY A 321 5.52 25.31 17.55
C GLY A 321 6.69 26.14 17.03
N PHE A 322 6.68 26.50 15.74
CA PHE A 322 7.62 27.43 15.11
C PHE A 322 6.89 28.72 14.65
N VAL A 323 7.66 29.71 14.20
CA VAL A 323 7.20 30.99 13.62
C VAL A 323 8.17 31.43 12.51
N PRO A 324 7.75 32.22 11.51
CA PRO A 324 8.65 32.67 10.43
C PRO A 324 9.88 33.41 10.99
N LYS A 325 11.07 33.12 10.46
CA LYS A 325 12.31 33.83 10.81
C LYS A 325 12.23 35.32 10.47
N SER A 326 11.52 35.64 9.39
CA SER A 326 11.20 37.01 8.96
C SER A 326 9.74 37.08 8.53
N ILE A 327 8.91 37.75 9.33
CA ILE A 327 7.48 37.94 9.04
C ILE A 327 7.28 38.81 7.78
N GLN A 328 8.22 39.71 7.48
CA GLN A 328 8.15 40.59 6.31
C GLN A 328 8.45 39.85 4.99
N GLU A 329 9.36 38.89 5.02
CA GLU A 329 9.67 38.03 3.85
C GLU A 329 8.54 37.01 3.63
N TRP A 330 8.07 36.36 4.71
CA TRP A 330 6.99 35.37 4.64
C TRP A 330 5.70 35.95 4.05
N ARG A 331 5.36 37.20 4.40
CA ARG A 331 4.21 37.95 3.84
C ARG A 331 4.40 38.40 2.40
N ARG A 332 5.63 38.38 1.87
CA ARG A 332 5.96 38.70 0.47
C ARG A 332 6.09 37.44 -0.40
N GLY A 333 5.84 36.25 0.14
CA GLY A 333 6.05 34.98 -0.55
C GLY A 333 7.51 34.52 -0.61
N ASN A 334 8.42 35.16 0.14
CA ASN A 334 9.79 34.65 0.31
C ASN A 334 9.86 33.80 1.58
N TRP A 335 9.90 32.47 1.39
CA TRP A 335 9.97 31.49 2.47
C TRP A 335 11.37 30.93 2.72
N THR A 336 12.37 31.32 1.92
CA THR A 336 13.76 30.80 1.98
C THR A 336 14.40 30.91 3.37
N GLY A 337 14.10 31.98 4.11
CA GLY A 337 14.57 32.18 5.48
C GLY A 337 14.01 31.19 6.51
N GLY A 338 12.97 30.43 6.16
CA GLY A 338 12.35 29.40 6.99
C GLY A 338 11.72 29.91 8.28
N CYS A 339 11.61 29.00 9.24
CA CYS A 339 10.97 29.21 10.53
C CYS A 339 11.93 28.92 11.69
N VAL A 340 11.70 29.58 12.83
CA VAL A 340 12.45 29.40 14.08
C VAL A 340 11.52 28.90 15.18
N ARG A 341 12.06 28.11 16.12
CA ARG A 341 11.29 27.48 17.20
C ARG A 341 10.77 28.53 18.18
N ARG A 342 9.46 28.51 18.48
CA ARG A 342 8.79 29.49 19.36
C ARG A 342 9.10 29.29 20.83
N SER A 343 9.06 28.03 21.28
CA SER A 343 9.40 27.60 22.64
C SER A 343 10.63 26.72 22.60
N GLN A 344 11.69 27.13 23.30
CA GLN A 344 12.92 26.35 23.47
C GLN A 344 12.64 25.00 24.18
N LEU A 345 13.34 23.93 23.79
CA LEU A 345 13.18 22.61 24.41
C LEU A 345 13.70 22.62 25.86
N LEU A 346 13.23 21.67 26.67
CA LEU A 346 13.66 21.55 28.07
C LEU A 346 14.96 20.76 28.21
N CYS A 347 15.32 19.92 27.23
CA CYS A 347 16.63 19.28 27.16
C CYS A 347 17.77 20.32 27.15
N GLU A 348 17.61 21.36 26.31
CA GLU A 348 18.59 22.46 26.16
C GLU A 348 18.86 23.22 27.47
N LYS A 349 17.86 23.31 28.36
CA LYS A 349 17.94 24.10 29.61
C LYS A 349 18.59 23.36 30.77
N ASN A 350 18.57 22.03 30.77
CA ASN A 350 19.01 21.22 31.90
C ASN A 350 20.49 20.79 31.84
N THR A 351 21.21 21.18 30.79
CA THR A 351 22.66 20.94 30.63
C THR A 351 23.53 21.56 31.73
N SER A 352 22.98 22.46 32.55
CA SER A 352 23.69 23.22 33.59
C SER A 352 23.30 22.87 35.04
N SER A 353 22.49 21.82 35.29
CA SER A 353 22.16 21.40 36.67
C SER A 353 22.02 19.87 36.81
N PRO A 354 22.98 19.16 37.45
CA PRO A 354 23.02 17.69 37.50
C PRO A 354 22.08 17.07 38.55
N SER A 355 20.82 17.54 38.62
CA SER A 355 19.84 17.13 39.62
C SER A 355 18.63 16.46 38.96
N TRP A 356 18.69 15.14 38.78
CA TRP A 356 17.57 14.33 38.27
C TRP A 356 16.41 14.29 39.27
N LYS A 357 15.43 15.18 39.08
CA LYS A 357 14.06 15.06 39.61
C LYS A 357 13.07 15.03 38.45
N GLU A 358 11.87 14.53 38.68
CA GLU A 358 10.87 14.22 37.64
C GLU A 358 10.19 15.46 37.04
N GLY A 359 10.97 16.27 36.32
CA GLY A 359 10.46 17.34 35.47
C GLY A 359 9.73 16.81 34.25
N LYS A 360 8.74 17.57 33.75
CA LYS A 360 8.08 17.31 32.47
C LYS A 360 9.11 17.34 31.35
N LYS A 361 9.52 16.17 30.83
CA LYS A 361 10.40 16.04 29.67
C LYS A 361 9.70 16.51 28.40
N ASP A 362 10.47 16.83 27.35
CA ASP A 362 9.95 17.07 26.01
C ASP A 362 9.05 15.92 25.51
N GLY A 363 8.16 16.26 24.58
CA GLY A 363 7.28 15.33 23.88
C GLY A 363 7.36 15.50 22.37
N PHE A 364 6.51 14.75 21.67
CA PHE A 364 6.52 14.67 20.20
C PHE A 364 5.13 14.86 19.64
N LEU A 365 5.04 15.68 18.60
CA LEU A 365 3.85 15.81 17.74
C LEU A 365 3.98 14.82 16.58
N LYS A 366 3.03 13.90 16.45
CA LYS A 366 2.92 13.04 15.28
C LYS A 366 2.27 13.81 14.13
N MET A 367 3.03 14.05 13.07
CA MET A 367 2.56 14.51 11.76
C MET A 367 2.46 13.28 10.85
N ARG A 368 1.37 13.14 10.10
CA ARG A 368 1.13 12.00 9.21
C ARG A 368 1.27 12.42 7.76
N GLN A 369 1.53 11.45 6.88
CA GLN A 369 1.46 11.62 5.42
C GLN A 369 2.36 12.75 4.91
N VAL A 370 3.61 12.79 5.40
CA VAL A 370 4.59 13.79 4.97
C VAL A 370 5.73 13.18 4.14
N LYS A 371 6.26 13.98 3.22
CA LYS A 371 7.62 13.84 2.72
C LYS A 371 8.56 14.03 3.92
N LEU A 372 9.25 12.96 4.33
CA LEU A 372 10.21 13.05 5.44
C LEU A 372 11.29 14.08 5.09
N PRO A 373 11.76 14.90 6.05
CA PRO A 373 12.78 15.92 5.77
C PRO A 373 14.05 15.32 5.16
N ASP A 374 14.81 16.13 4.44
CA ASP A 374 16.13 15.72 4.00
C ASP A 374 17.13 15.70 5.18
N LEU A 375 18.37 15.25 4.95
CA LEU A 375 19.46 15.28 5.94
C LEU A 375 19.18 14.46 7.21
N TYR A 376 18.62 13.25 7.06
CA TYR A 376 18.51 12.29 8.16
C TYR A 376 19.85 11.63 8.49
N GLU A 377 20.03 11.34 9.78
CA GLU A 377 20.96 10.36 10.30
C GLU A 377 20.24 8.99 10.35
N PHE A 378 20.99 7.91 10.07
CA PHE A 378 20.50 6.53 10.06
C PHE A 378 21.38 5.66 10.97
N ASP A 379 20.77 4.85 11.83
CA ASP A 379 21.43 3.92 12.75
C ASP A 379 20.92 2.50 12.49
N GLU A 380 21.80 1.65 11.94
CA GLU A 380 21.49 0.26 11.58
C GLU A 380 21.36 -0.68 12.78
N VAL A 381 21.85 -0.30 13.96
CA VAL A 381 22.23 -1.25 15.02
C VAL A 381 21.24 -1.24 16.20
N ASP A 382 20.92 -0.06 16.74
CA ASP A 382 20.32 0.05 18.08
C ASP A 382 18.80 0.27 18.09
N HIS A 383 18.17 0.63 16.97
CA HIS A 383 16.79 1.16 16.95
C HIS A 383 15.76 0.29 16.22
N ARG A 384 15.80 -1.02 16.50
CA ARG A 384 14.96 -2.09 15.91
C ARG A 384 13.44 -1.98 16.09
N ASN A 385 12.91 -0.87 16.61
CA ASN A 385 11.48 -0.54 16.63
C ASN A 385 11.26 0.96 16.92
N SER A 386 10.06 1.45 16.58
CA SER A 386 9.64 2.84 16.81
C SER A 386 9.75 3.32 18.27
N HIS A 387 9.61 2.43 19.27
CA HIS A 387 9.75 2.80 20.68
C HIS A 387 11.23 3.05 21.06
N SER A 388 12.18 2.26 20.57
CA SER A 388 13.61 2.52 20.73
C SER A 388 14.02 3.82 20.06
N CYS A 389 13.61 4.02 18.80
CA CYS A 389 13.84 5.24 18.03
C CYS A 389 13.35 6.51 18.80
N LYS A 390 12.11 6.47 19.29
CA LYS A 390 11.52 7.50 20.17
C LYS A 390 12.30 7.71 21.47
N ARG A 391 12.81 6.64 22.08
CA ARG A 391 13.55 6.69 23.35
C ARG A 391 14.91 7.35 23.16
N TRP A 392 15.65 7.00 22.12
CA TRP A 392 16.92 7.65 21.77
C TRP A 392 16.72 9.13 21.47
N CYS A 393 15.78 9.48 20.58
CA CYS A 393 15.54 10.88 20.21
C CYS A 393 15.06 11.72 21.40
N ARG A 394 14.43 11.11 22.42
CA ARG A 394 14.08 11.82 23.67
C ARG A 394 15.26 12.04 24.61
N ASN A 395 16.25 11.15 24.57
CA ASN A 395 17.42 11.16 25.46
C ASN A 395 18.58 11.97 24.88
N ASN A 396 18.83 11.88 23.57
CA ASN A 396 19.74 12.77 22.85
C ASN A 396 19.10 14.17 22.77
N CYS A 397 19.74 15.21 23.33
CA CYS A 397 19.18 16.57 23.30
C CYS A 397 19.26 17.23 21.92
N SER A 398 20.14 16.78 21.02
CA SER A 398 20.27 17.34 19.67
C SER A 398 19.11 16.92 18.76
N CYS A 399 18.52 15.73 18.97
CA CYS A 399 17.46 15.22 18.11
C CYS A 399 16.21 16.12 18.11
N LEU A 400 15.89 16.69 16.95
CA LEU A 400 14.78 17.62 16.69
C LEU A 400 13.51 16.91 16.20
N ALA A 401 13.66 15.78 15.52
CA ALA A 401 12.57 14.91 15.08
C ALA A 401 13.07 13.47 14.84
N TYR A 402 12.15 12.51 14.81
CA TYR A 402 12.41 11.15 14.33
C TYR A 402 11.25 10.65 13.45
N ALA A 403 11.52 9.61 12.67
CA ALA A 403 10.54 8.82 11.94
C ALA A 403 10.91 7.33 12.08
N TYR A 404 9.96 6.45 11.83
CA TYR A 404 10.20 5.01 11.79
C TYR A 404 9.40 4.41 10.65
N VAL A 405 10.08 3.77 9.70
CA VAL A 405 9.51 3.16 8.49
C VAL A 405 9.91 1.68 8.51
N ASP A 406 8.93 0.77 8.47
CA ASP A 406 9.13 -0.63 8.91
C ASP A 406 10.22 -1.41 8.15
N THR A 407 10.50 -1.08 6.88
CA THR A 407 11.53 -1.72 6.04
C THR A 407 12.90 -1.04 6.07
N ILE A 408 12.97 0.20 6.55
CA ILE A 408 14.19 1.01 6.71
C ILE A 408 14.71 0.90 8.15
N GLY A 409 13.86 1.17 9.14
CA GLY A 409 14.22 1.34 10.54
C GLY A 409 13.99 2.77 11.04
N CYS A 410 14.90 3.24 11.89
CA CYS A 410 14.83 4.56 12.54
C CYS A 410 15.56 5.62 11.71
N LEU A 411 14.88 6.74 11.45
CA LEU A 411 15.47 7.93 10.84
C LEU A 411 15.37 9.08 11.85
N VAL A 412 16.46 9.81 12.08
CA VAL A 412 16.52 10.91 13.06
C VAL A 412 17.13 12.17 12.44
N TRP A 413 16.78 13.32 13.00
CA TRP A 413 17.29 14.62 12.56
C TRP A 413 17.82 15.41 13.76
N SER A 414 19.13 15.55 13.89
CA SER A 414 19.77 16.52 14.79
C SER A 414 19.88 17.90 14.15
N ASP A 415 20.04 17.96 12.83
CA ASP A 415 20.07 19.20 12.05
C ASP A 415 18.68 19.64 11.56
N GLY A 416 18.62 20.86 11.01
CA GLY A 416 17.38 21.55 10.67
C GLY A 416 16.54 20.84 9.60
N LEU A 417 15.28 20.55 9.90
CA LEU A 417 14.34 19.89 9.00
C LEU A 417 14.11 20.73 7.74
N ILE A 418 14.54 20.25 6.57
CA ILE A 418 14.38 20.92 5.28
C ILE A 418 13.57 20.05 4.29
N ASP A 419 12.95 20.69 3.30
CA ASP A 419 12.20 20.04 2.22
C ASP A 419 11.05 19.12 2.69
N VAL A 420 10.30 19.58 3.70
CA VAL A 420 9.11 18.90 4.22
C VAL A 420 7.87 19.30 3.39
N GLN A 421 7.08 18.31 2.98
CA GLN A 421 5.82 18.50 2.25
C GLN A 421 4.72 17.66 2.90
N SER A 422 3.51 18.18 2.97
CA SER A 422 2.30 17.40 3.30
C SER A 422 1.70 16.82 2.02
N PHE A 423 1.42 15.52 2.03
CA PHE A 423 0.62 14.86 1.00
C PHE A 423 -0.84 14.67 1.46
N SER A 424 -1.72 14.35 0.52
CA SER A 424 -3.11 13.94 0.79
C SER A 424 -3.25 12.41 0.95
N PHE A 425 -2.36 11.65 0.31
CA PHE A 425 -2.22 10.19 0.42
C PHE A 425 -0.74 9.81 0.35
N GLY A 426 -0.38 8.61 0.82
CA GLY A 426 1.02 8.19 0.94
C GLY A 426 1.84 9.06 1.91
N GLY A 427 3.16 8.97 1.81
CA GLY A 427 4.10 9.58 2.76
C GLY A 427 4.08 8.93 4.14
N GLU A 428 5.02 9.37 4.99
CA GLU A 428 5.32 8.70 6.26
C GLU A 428 4.92 9.51 7.50
N ASP A 429 5.08 8.89 8.67
CA ASP A 429 4.84 9.51 9.97
C ASP A 429 6.10 10.16 10.57
N LEU A 430 6.10 11.49 10.66
CA LEU A 430 7.16 12.29 11.28
C LEU A 430 6.78 12.69 12.72
N PHE A 431 7.69 12.47 13.66
CA PHE A 431 7.52 12.79 15.08
C PHE A 431 8.38 13.99 15.47
N LEU A 432 7.82 15.19 15.31
CA LEU A 432 8.48 16.46 15.61
C LEU A 432 8.58 16.69 17.12
N ARG A 433 9.79 16.88 17.65
CA ARG A 433 10.01 17.19 19.08
C ARG A 433 9.56 18.60 19.41
N LEU A 434 8.80 18.75 20.50
CA LEU A 434 8.30 20.04 20.99
C LEU A 434 8.40 20.16 22.51
N ALA A 435 8.56 21.40 22.97
CA ALA A 435 8.47 21.75 24.38
C ALA A 435 7.06 21.47 24.92
N PRO A 436 6.88 21.05 26.19
CA PRO A 436 5.56 20.72 26.75
C PRO A 436 4.53 21.85 26.71
N SER A 437 4.95 23.11 26.56
CA SER A 437 4.08 24.28 26.37
C SER A 437 3.30 24.26 25.05
N GLU A 438 3.89 23.76 23.95
CA GLU A 438 3.26 23.72 22.62
C GLU A 438 2.38 22.47 22.43
N LEU A 439 2.48 21.49 23.34
CA LEU A 439 1.76 20.22 23.30
C LEU A 439 0.41 20.25 24.05
N GLY A 440 0.12 21.30 24.82
CA GLY A 440 -1.15 21.48 25.53
C GLY A 440 -1.82 22.83 25.22
N GLY A 441 -3.15 22.84 25.11
CA GLY A 441 -3.96 24.04 24.77
C GLY A 441 -4.05 25.13 25.86
N GLY A 442 -3.05 25.23 26.74
CA GLY A 442 -3.12 25.97 28.02
C GLY A 442 -3.13 27.50 27.95
N HIS A 443 -3.05 28.11 26.77
CA HIS A 443 -2.99 29.57 26.64
C HIS A 443 -4.37 30.28 26.62
N LYS A 444 -5.48 29.58 26.36
CA LYS A 444 -6.82 30.20 26.40
C LYS A 444 -7.28 30.57 27.82
N THR A 445 -6.99 29.72 28.82
CA THR A 445 -7.52 29.88 30.19
C THR A 445 -6.98 31.11 30.93
N ARG A 446 -5.71 31.50 30.74
CA ARG A 446 -5.12 32.65 31.46
C ARG A 446 -5.75 33.99 31.07
N ASN A 447 -6.06 34.19 29.78
CA ASN A 447 -6.66 35.44 29.32
C ASN A 447 -8.15 35.55 29.69
N ILE A 448 -8.84 34.41 29.79
CA ILE A 448 -10.24 34.35 30.25
C ILE A 448 -10.36 34.80 31.71
N MET A 449 -9.50 34.33 32.62
CA MET A 449 -9.55 34.74 34.04
C MET A 449 -9.40 36.25 34.25
N ILE A 450 -8.51 36.92 33.50
CA ILE A 450 -8.26 38.36 33.67
C ILE A 450 -9.49 39.17 33.22
N SER A 451 -10.17 38.77 32.14
CA SER A 451 -11.42 39.42 31.71
C SER A 451 -12.56 39.24 32.72
N LEU A 452 -12.67 38.06 33.35
CA LEU A 452 -13.76 37.75 34.27
C LEU A 452 -13.79 38.69 35.49
N VAL A 453 -12.64 39.05 36.08
CA VAL A 453 -12.60 39.90 37.29
C VAL A 453 -13.10 41.33 37.01
N ALA A 454 -12.78 41.89 35.85
CA ALA A 454 -13.30 43.20 35.43
C ALA A 454 -14.80 43.14 35.09
N VAL A 455 -15.26 42.06 34.47
CA VAL A 455 -16.68 41.86 34.12
C VAL A 455 -17.56 41.65 35.36
N PHE A 456 -17.09 40.92 36.38
CA PHE A 456 -17.86 40.70 37.62
C PHE A 456 -18.07 41.99 38.45
N THR A 457 -17.11 42.91 38.44
CA THR A 457 -17.21 44.17 39.19
C THR A 457 -18.10 45.21 38.51
N GLY A 458 -18.08 45.31 37.17
CA GLY A 458 -19.04 46.14 36.43
C GLY A 458 -20.45 45.52 36.32
N GLY A 459 -20.52 44.19 36.17
CA GLY A 459 -21.76 43.47 35.87
C GLY A 459 -22.78 43.44 37.01
N THR A 460 -22.33 43.47 38.27
CA THR A 460 -23.24 43.44 39.44
C THR A 460 -24.09 44.72 39.58
N LEU A 461 -23.50 45.90 39.32
CA LEU A 461 -24.23 47.17 39.24
C LEU A 461 -25.20 47.21 38.06
N GLY A 462 -24.77 46.72 36.89
CA GLY A 462 -25.63 46.61 35.70
C GLY A 462 -26.82 45.67 35.93
N ALA A 463 -26.63 44.54 36.61
CA ALA A 463 -27.65 43.52 36.84
C ALA A 463 -28.87 44.04 37.62
N ILE A 464 -28.68 44.90 38.63
CA ILE A 464 -29.78 45.40 39.47
C ILE A 464 -30.72 46.31 38.66
N VAL A 465 -30.16 47.16 37.80
CA VAL A 465 -30.93 48.01 36.87
C VAL A 465 -31.56 47.18 35.75
N PHE A 466 -30.86 46.14 35.27
CA PHE A 466 -31.35 45.27 34.20
C PHE A 466 -32.49 44.35 34.65
N VAL A 467 -32.44 43.78 35.86
CA VAL A 467 -33.49 42.88 36.39
C VAL A 467 -34.81 43.61 36.61
N SER A 468 -34.77 44.85 37.09
CA SER A 468 -35.96 45.69 37.24
C SER A 468 -36.59 46.05 35.88
N TYR A 469 -35.78 46.28 34.84
CA TYR A 469 -36.25 46.53 33.47
C TYR A 469 -36.76 45.27 32.75
N LYS A 470 -36.06 44.14 32.85
CA LYS A 470 -36.35 42.92 32.06
C LYS A 470 -37.59 42.15 32.51
N SER A 471 -38.16 42.45 33.69
CA SER A 471 -39.46 41.90 34.12
C SER A 471 -40.62 42.22 33.17
N LYS A 472 -40.48 43.24 32.30
CA LYS A 472 -41.46 43.62 31.27
C LYS A 472 -41.11 43.17 29.84
N ALA A 473 -39.96 42.53 29.59
CA ALA A 473 -39.50 42.15 28.25
C ALA A 473 -39.38 40.63 28.10
N ARG A 474 -40.45 40.00 27.59
CA ARG A 474 -40.53 38.56 27.31
C ARG A 474 -39.65 38.11 26.13
N GLN A 475 -39.18 36.86 26.23
CA GLN A 475 -38.91 35.90 25.15
C GLN A 475 -37.72 36.10 24.17
N LYS A 476 -37.30 34.94 23.61
CA LYS A 476 -36.36 34.66 22.51
C LYS A 476 -34.86 34.93 22.74
N GLY A 477 -34.03 34.13 22.04
CA GLY A 477 -32.56 34.26 21.97
C GLY A 477 -31.74 33.21 22.74
N ASN A 478 -31.86 31.91 22.36
CA ASN A 478 -30.83 30.85 22.50
C ASN A 478 -31.41 29.47 22.06
N ILE A 479 -32.04 29.44 20.88
CA ILE A 479 -32.70 28.29 20.26
C ILE A 479 -32.46 28.47 18.76
N GLU A 480 -31.37 27.91 18.22
CA GLU A 480 -30.97 28.07 16.81
C GLU A 480 -30.11 26.89 16.32
N GLU A 481 -28.88 26.66 16.84
CA GLU A 481 -27.96 25.65 16.27
C GLU A 481 -28.40 24.18 16.50
N ASN A 482 -28.91 23.83 17.68
CA ASN A 482 -29.55 22.53 17.91
C ASN A 482 -30.94 22.44 17.25
N THR A 483 -31.55 23.58 16.89
CA THR A 483 -32.94 23.66 16.47
C THR A 483 -33.10 23.36 14.98
N GLU A 484 -32.22 23.89 14.12
CA GLU A 484 -32.24 23.54 12.69
C GLU A 484 -32.14 22.02 12.47
N LEU A 485 -31.29 21.32 13.24
CA LEU A 485 -31.18 19.87 13.14
C LEU A 485 -32.45 19.14 13.59
N THR A 486 -33.14 19.61 14.63
CA THR A 486 -34.37 18.98 15.13
C THR A 486 -35.57 19.29 14.24
N ASP A 487 -35.72 20.54 13.77
CA ASP A 487 -36.82 20.96 12.90
C ASP A 487 -36.71 20.30 11.51
N LEU A 488 -35.51 20.20 10.94
CA LEU A 488 -35.27 19.45 9.69
C LEU A 488 -35.68 17.98 9.81
N ILE A 489 -35.37 17.34 10.95
CA ILE A 489 -35.73 15.95 11.19
C ILE A 489 -37.25 15.82 11.38
N GLN A 490 -37.88 16.70 12.16
CA GLN A 490 -39.34 16.68 12.35
C GLN A 490 -40.14 16.95 11.07
N HIS A 491 -39.57 17.72 10.11
CA HIS A 491 -40.20 17.95 8.81
C HIS A 491 -40.07 16.77 7.82
N GLU A 492 -39.08 15.88 7.96
CA GLU A 492 -38.91 14.71 7.09
C GLU A 492 -39.28 13.36 7.71
N SER A 493 -39.31 13.23 9.05
CA SER A 493 -39.43 11.95 9.78
C SER A 493 -40.83 11.65 10.33
N THR A 494 -41.89 12.17 9.71
CA THR A 494 -43.25 12.32 10.29
C THR A 494 -43.94 11.03 10.78
N GLU A 495 -43.40 9.85 10.47
CA GLU A 495 -43.94 8.53 10.85
C GLU A 495 -43.08 7.75 11.87
N LEU A 496 -41.86 8.21 12.20
CA LEU A 496 -40.97 7.48 13.12
C LEU A 496 -41.11 7.93 14.59
N PRO A 497 -41.28 7.00 15.55
CA PRO A 497 -41.27 7.32 16.98
C PRO A 497 -39.95 7.92 17.46
N PHE A 498 -40.04 9.03 18.19
CA PHE A 498 -38.97 9.54 19.05
C PHE A 498 -39.01 8.83 20.41
N PHE A 499 -37.85 8.41 20.91
CA PHE A 499 -37.66 7.90 22.27
C PHE A 499 -36.84 8.91 23.07
N ASP A 500 -37.23 9.17 24.32
CA ASP A 500 -36.41 9.96 25.25
C ASP A 500 -35.17 9.16 25.70
N PHE A 501 -34.07 9.87 25.98
CA PHE A 501 -32.80 9.23 26.35
C PHE A 501 -32.91 8.44 27.66
N GLY A 502 -33.71 8.91 28.63
CA GLY A 502 -33.98 8.22 29.89
C GLY A 502 -34.67 6.87 29.68
N THR A 503 -35.69 6.78 28.81
CA THR A 503 -36.31 5.51 28.42
C THR A 503 -35.30 4.54 27.81
N ILE A 504 -34.40 5.01 26.93
CA ILE A 504 -33.38 4.16 26.31
C ILE A 504 -32.27 3.77 27.31
N LEU A 505 -31.90 4.67 28.21
CA LEU A 505 -30.94 4.43 29.30
C LEU A 505 -31.47 3.33 30.23
N VAL A 506 -32.72 3.42 30.68
CA VAL A 506 -33.37 2.37 31.49
C VAL A 506 -33.50 1.07 30.69
N ALA A 507 -33.99 1.13 29.45
CA ALA A 507 -34.20 -0.06 28.62
C ALA A 507 -32.91 -0.85 28.33
N THR A 508 -31.76 -0.17 28.20
CA THR A 508 -30.44 -0.80 27.97
C THR A 508 -29.68 -1.12 29.26
N ASN A 509 -30.25 -0.80 30.43
CA ASN A 509 -29.55 -0.80 31.73
C ASN A 509 -28.25 0.03 31.69
N HIS A 510 -28.38 1.33 31.44
CA HIS A 510 -27.28 2.31 31.34
C HIS A 510 -26.19 1.89 30.34
N PHE A 511 -26.57 1.32 29.20
CA PHE A 511 -25.67 0.73 28.20
C PHE A 511 -24.67 -0.29 28.81
N CYS A 512 -25.12 -1.13 29.75
CA CYS A 512 -24.28 -2.09 30.45
C CYS A 512 -23.48 -2.98 29.48
N PRO A 513 -22.18 -3.22 29.69
CA PRO A 513 -21.35 -4.05 28.80
C PRO A 513 -21.91 -5.47 28.56
N THR A 514 -22.65 -6.05 29.51
CA THR A 514 -23.28 -7.38 29.35
C THR A 514 -24.46 -7.39 28.38
N ASN A 515 -25.07 -6.23 28.09
CA ASN A 515 -26.10 -6.06 27.08
C ASN A 515 -25.52 -5.77 25.68
N LYS A 516 -24.21 -5.61 25.53
CA LYS A 516 -23.58 -5.28 24.25
C LYS A 516 -23.67 -6.45 23.27
N LEU A 517 -24.29 -6.22 22.13
CA LEU A 517 -24.49 -7.21 21.05
C LEU A 517 -23.32 -7.21 20.07
N GLY A 518 -22.67 -6.07 19.85
CA GLY A 518 -21.53 -5.91 18.96
C GLY A 518 -20.95 -4.49 18.96
N GLN A 519 -19.87 -4.31 18.21
CA GLN A 519 -19.29 -3.01 17.90
C GLN A 519 -18.67 -3.06 16.50
N GLY A 520 -18.96 -2.05 15.68
CA GLY A 520 -18.33 -1.83 14.37
C GLY A 520 -17.71 -0.43 14.30
N GLY A 521 -17.25 -0.04 13.11
CA GLY A 521 -16.71 1.31 12.88
C GLY A 521 -17.72 2.44 13.17
N PHE A 522 -19.01 2.15 12.99
CA PHE A 522 -20.09 3.13 13.14
C PHE A 522 -20.62 3.26 14.58
N GLY A 523 -20.23 2.39 15.52
CA GLY A 523 -20.68 2.48 16.92
C GLY A 523 -20.82 1.13 17.64
N SER A 524 -21.41 1.16 18.84
CA SER A 524 -21.73 -0.03 19.63
C SER A 524 -23.24 -0.30 19.63
N VAL A 525 -23.63 -1.57 19.49
CA VAL A 525 -25.04 -1.99 19.51
C VAL A 525 -25.34 -2.69 20.84
N TYR A 526 -26.42 -2.28 21.50
CA TYR A 526 -26.86 -2.79 22.80
C TYR A 526 -28.25 -3.41 22.70
N LYS A 527 -28.45 -4.49 23.43
CA LYS A 527 -29.77 -5.07 23.70
C LYS A 527 -30.51 -4.20 24.70
N GLY A 528 -31.75 -3.86 24.40
CA GLY A 528 -32.65 -3.22 25.35
C GLY A 528 -33.98 -3.97 25.50
N LYS A 529 -34.70 -3.65 26.57
CA LYS A 529 -36.10 -4.05 26.77
C LYS A 529 -36.91 -2.82 27.20
N LEU A 530 -37.86 -2.41 26.38
CA LEU A 530 -38.80 -1.33 26.67
C LEU A 530 -39.80 -1.74 27.78
N GLN A 531 -40.49 -0.75 28.36
CA GLN A 531 -41.39 -0.96 29.52
C GLN A 531 -42.58 -1.87 29.20
N ASP A 532 -43.07 -1.83 27.96
CA ASP A 532 -44.11 -2.71 27.40
C ASP A 532 -43.68 -4.19 27.29
N GLY A 533 -42.39 -4.47 27.44
CA GLY A 533 -41.80 -5.80 27.28
C GLY A 533 -41.01 -5.99 25.99
N THR A 534 -41.12 -5.06 25.03
CA THR A 534 -40.55 -5.18 23.68
C THR A 534 -39.02 -5.18 23.72
N LYS A 535 -38.42 -6.17 23.05
CA LYS A 535 -36.96 -6.30 22.93
C LYS A 535 -36.48 -5.46 21.74
N ILE A 536 -35.50 -4.60 21.99
CA ILE A 536 -34.92 -3.68 20.99
C ILE A 536 -33.41 -3.88 20.85
N ALA A 537 -32.86 -3.46 19.71
CA ALA A 537 -31.43 -3.25 19.50
C ALA A 537 -31.16 -1.75 19.34
N VAL A 538 -30.27 -1.19 20.15
CA VAL A 538 -29.94 0.25 20.19
C VAL A 538 -28.53 0.45 19.66
N LYS A 539 -28.40 1.04 18.48
CA LYS A 539 -27.12 1.42 17.86
C LYS A 539 -26.75 2.81 18.38
N ARG A 540 -25.74 2.88 19.26
CA ARG A 540 -25.17 4.13 19.79
C ARG A 540 -23.97 4.51 18.93
N LEU A 541 -24.10 5.59 18.16
CA LEU A 541 -23.07 6.06 17.23
C LEU A 541 -21.93 6.76 17.99
N SER A 542 -20.74 6.82 17.39
CA SER A 542 -19.58 7.47 18.02
C SER A 542 -19.57 8.99 17.75
N SER A 543 -19.44 9.80 18.80
CA SER A 543 -19.25 11.25 18.69
C SER A 543 -17.87 11.67 18.13
N SER A 544 -16.94 10.73 17.96
CA SER A 544 -15.55 11.00 17.59
C SER A 544 -15.29 11.31 16.10
N SER A 545 -16.33 11.38 15.25
CA SER A 545 -16.16 11.72 13.83
C SER A 545 -17.32 12.56 13.27
N GLY A 546 -17.02 13.52 12.40
CA GLY A 546 -18.05 14.26 11.64
C GLY A 546 -18.83 13.40 10.63
N GLN A 547 -18.32 12.21 10.32
CA GLN A 547 -18.96 11.22 9.45
C GLN A 547 -20.23 10.62 10.06
N GLY A 548 -20.21 10.30 11.37
CA GLY A 548 -21.32 9.63 12.04
C GLY A 548 -22.64 10.42 12.04
N ILE A 549 -22.59 11.75 11.91
CA ILE A 549 -23.80 12.59 11.80
C ILE A 549 -24.47 12.43 10.43
N GLN A 550 -23.69 12.31 9.34
CA GLN A 550 -24.24 12.08 8.01
C GLN A 550 -24.77 10.64 7.88
N GLU A 551 -24.09 9.66 8.47
CA GLU A 551 -24.54 8.27 8.48
C GLU A 551 -25.84 8.10 9.29
N PHE A 552 -25.97 8.78 10.43
CA PHE A 552 -27.22 8.86 11.20
C PHE A 552 -28.38 9.40 10.35
N LYS A 553 -28.17 10.52 9.63
CA LYS A 553 -29.17 11.10 8.73
C LYS A 553 -29.53 10.14 7.60
N ASN A 554 -28.52 9.60 6.89
CA ASN A 554 -28.73 8.65 5.79
C ASN A 554 -29.58 7.46 6.25
N GLU A 555 -29.15 6.79 7.33
CA GLU A 555 -29.79 5.56 7.80
C GLU A 555 -31.21 5.81 8.29
N MET A 556 -31.45 6.87 9.06
CA MET A 556 -32.80 7.23 9.53
C MET A 556 -33.74 7.58 8.35
N ILE A 557 -33.32 8.46 7.43
CA ILE A 557 -34.15 8.90 6.31
C ILE A 557 -34.46 7.73 5.37
N LEU A 558 -33.47 6.90 5.05
CA LEU A 558 -33.64 5.72 4.20
C LEU A 558 -34.57 4.71 4.85
N ILE A 559 -34.22 4.20 6.03
CA ILE A 559 -34.89 3.03 6.62
C ILE A 559 -36.31 3.36 7.10
N SER A 560 -36.63 4.64 7.34
CA SER A 560 -38.01 5.09 7.59
C SER A 560 -38.96 4.78 6.42
N LYS A 561 -38.44 4.85 5.19
CA LYS A 561 -39.20 4.71 3.92
C LYS A 561 -39.12 3.29 3.33
N LEU A 562 -38.42 2.37 4.00
CA LEU A 562 -38.15 1.01 3.53
C LEU A 562 -38.77 -0.04 4.45
N GLN A 563 -39.80 -0.73 3.97
CA GLN A 563 -40.51 -1.77 4.73
C GLN A 563 -40.64 -3.05 3.90
N HIS A 564 -39.76 -4.03 4.18
CA HIS A 564 -39.81 -5.34 3.54
C HIS A 564 -39.35 -6.44 4.51
N ARG A 565 -39.87 -7.67 4.34
CA ARG A 565 -39.67 -8.79 5.28
C ARG A 565 -38.20 -9.20 5.47
N ASN A 566 -37.35 -8.89 4.49
CA ASN A 566 -35.92 -9.16 4.50
C ASN A 566 -35.05 -7.89 4.72
N LEU A 567 -35.60 -6.83 5.30
CA LEU A 567 -34.85 -5.68 5.84
C LEU A 567 -35.11 -5.56 7.34
N VAL A 568 -34.14 -5.05 8.11
CA VAL A 568 -34.34 -4.79 9.55
C VAL A 568 -35.19 -3.53 9.73
N ARG A 569 -36.27 -3.65 10.50
CA ARG A 569 -37.16 -2.53 10.81
C ARG A 569 -36.57 -1.64 11.90
N LEU A 570 -36.32 -0.37 11.57
CA LEU A 570 -36.14 0.68 12.58
C LEU A 570 -37.48 0.92 13.28
N MET A 571 -37.44 1.03 14.60
CA MET A 571 -38.58 1.26 15.48
C MET A 571 -38.65 2.71 15.99
N GLY A 572 -37.55 3.46 15.88
CA GLY A 572 -37.48 4.88 16.22
C GLY A 572 -36.04 5.36 16.43
N TYR A 573 -35.90 6.57 16.96
CA TYR A 573 -34.61 7.21 17.22
C TYR A 573 -34.62 8.03 18.51
N CYS A 574 -33.43 8.38 19.00
CA CYS A 574 -33.23 9.29 20.14
C CYS A 574 -32.07 10.24 19.82
N ILE A 575 -32.26 11.52 20.11
CA ILE A 575 -31.25 12.58 19.94
C ILE A 575 -31.28 13.45 21.20
N GLU A 576 -30.18 13.50 21.94
CA GLU A 576 -30.05 14.39 23.10
C GLU A 576 -28.60 14.89 23.24
N GLY A 577 -28.39 16.18 22.95
CA GLY A 577 -27.05 16.78 22.89
C GLY A 577 -26.13 16.06 21.90
N GLU A 578 -25.05 15.47 22.39
CA GLU A 578 -24.13 14.68 21.56
C GLU A 578 -24.71 13.30 21.18
N GLU A 579 -25.59 12.71 22.00
CA GLU A 579 -26.11 11.36 21.82
C GLU A 579 -27.01 11.24 20.60
N LYS A 580 -26.73 10.24 19.75
CA LYS A 580 -27.46 9.92 18.51
C LYS A 580 -27.64 8.42 18.44
N LEU A 581 -28.87 7.96 18.68
CA LEU A 581 -29.22 6.55 18.84
C LEU A 581 -30.28 6.13 17.82
N LEU A 582 -30.09 4.97 17.20
CA LEU A 582 -31.07 4.33 16.33
C LEU A 582 -31.59 3.05 17.00
N VAL A 583 -32.91 2.88 17.05
CA VAL A 583 -33.60 1.82 17.79
C VAL A 583 -34.27 0.89 16.79
N TYR A 584 -33.86 -0.38 16.74
CA TYR A 584 -34.35 -1.41 15.79
C TYR A 584 -35.03 -2.56 16.53
N GLU A 585 -35.74 -3.40 15.78
CA GLU A 585 -36.18 -4.71 16.28
C GLU A 585 -35.00 -5.56 16.78
N PHE A 586 -35.17 -6.28 17.90
CA PHE A 586 -34.12 -7.15 18.41
C PHE A 586 -34.04 -8.46 17.63
N MET A 587 -32.92 -8.65 16.93
CA MET A 587 -32.61 -9.85 16.13
C MET A 587 -31.92 -10.91 17.01
N PRO A 588 -32.60 -12.00 17.41
CA PRO A 588 -32.15 -12.86 18.49
C PRO A 588 -30.97 -13.76 18.12
N ASN A 589 -30.85 -14.14 16.85
CA ASN A 589 -29.87 -15.12 16.38
C ASN A 589 -28.57 -14.48 15.88
N LYS A 590 -28.37 -13.17 16.07
CA LYS A 590 -27.19 -12.39 15.60
C LYS A 590 -27.07 -12.40 14.06
N SER A 591 -25.91 -11.98 13.56
CA SER A 591 -25.54 -11.90 12.15
C SER A 591 -25.06 -13.23 11.56
N LEU A 592 -25.17 -13.37 10.23
CA LEU A 592 -24.84 -14.59 9.49
C LEU A 592 -23.36 -15.03 9.66
N ASP A 593 -22.44 -14.06 9.73
CA ASP A 593 -21.00 -14.28 9.96
C ASP A 593 -20.69 -15.02 11.28
N PHE A 594 -21.55 -14.87 12.30
CA PHE A 594 -21.44 -15.56 13.58
C PHE A 594 -21.55 -17.09 13.44
N PHE A 595 -22.20 -17.57 12.38
CA PHE A 595 -22.36 -18.99 12.06
C PHE A 595 -21.38 -19.48 11.00
N ILE A 596 -21.39 -18.86 9.81
CA ILE A 596 -20.72 -19.45 8.63
C ILE A 596 -19.21 -19.57 8.80
N PHE A 597 -18.54 -18.60 9.45
CA PHE A 597 -17.07 -18.62 9.59
C PHE A 597 -16.54 -19.37 10.82
N HIS A 598 -17.35 -20.21 11.47
CA HIS A 598 -16.95 -20.94 12.67
C HIS A 598 -17.36 -22.42 12.56
N PRO A 599 -16.42 -23.39 12.44
CA PRO A 599 -16.75 -24.79 12.10
C PRO A 599 -17.84 -25.44 12.96
N LEU A 600 -17.81 -25.25 14.29
CA LEU A 600 -18.84 -25.78 15.21
C LEU A 600 -20.23 -25.09 15.11
N ARG A 601 -20.38 -24.12 14.20
CA ARG A 601 -21.61 -23.34 13.97
C ARG A 601 -22.04 -23.31 12.50
N SER A 602 -21.14 -23.48 11.53
CA SER A 602 -21.54 -23.68 10.13
C SER A 602 -22.40 -24.95 9.98
N ALA A 603 -22.07 -26.00 10.75
CA ALA A 603 -22.89 -27.21 10.93
C ALA A 603 -24.30 -26.97 11.52
N GLN A 604 -24.57 -25.81 12.12
CA GLN A 604 -25.91 -25.44 12.61
C GLN A 604 -26.79 -24.85 11.50
N LEU A 605 -26.20 -24.44 10.38
CA LEU A 605 -26.89 -24.00 9.17
C LEU A 605 -26.90 -25.12 8.13
N ASN A 606 -27.94 -25.95 8.16
CA ASN A 606 -28.17 -26.94 7.10
C ASN A 606 -28.42 -26.27 5.73
N TRP A 607 -28.30 -27.05 4.65
CA TRP A 607 -28.40 -26.52 3.28
C TRP A 607 -29.71 -25.74 3.04
N ALA A 608 -30.85 -26.26 3.47
CA ALA A 608 -32.15 -25.60 3.30
C ALA A 608 -32.19 -24.21 3.98
N THR A 609 -31.55 -24.06 5.14
CA THR A 609 -31.45 -22.75 5.83
C THR A 609 -30.54 -21.81 5.06
N ARG A 610 -29.37 -22.28 4.57
CA ARG A 610 -28.44 -21.49 3.74
C ARG A 610 -29.10 -21.01 2.44
N PHE A 611 -29.79 -21.90 1.73
CA PHE A 611 -30.49 -21.57 0.50
C PHE A 611 -31.65 -20.59 0.73
N ASN A 612 -32.40 -20.74 1.82
CA ASN A 612 -33.43 -19.76 2.20
C ASN A 612 -32.83 -18.39 2.59
N ILE A 613 -31.63 -18.36 3.19
CA ILE A 613 -30.88 -17.13 3.47
C ILE A 613 -30.43 -16.44 2.17
N ILE A 614 -29.87 -17.18 1.21
CA ILE A 614 -29.50 -16.65 -0.12
C ILE A 614 -30.72 -16.02 -0.81
N ASN A 615 -31.85 -16.76 -0.86
CA ASN A 615 -33.10 -16.27 -1.45
C ASN A 615 -33.70 -15.07 -0.72
N GLY A 616 -33.60 -15.03 0.61
CA GLY A 616 -34.11 -13.92 1.43
C GLY A 616 -33.33 -12.62 1.19
N VAL A 617 -31.99 -12.68 1.14
CA VAL A 617 -31.19 -11.49 0.81
C VAL A 617 -31.38 -11.07 -0.65
N ALA A 618 -31.49 -12.01 -1.60
CA ALA A 618 -31.79 -11.68 -3.00
C ALA A 618 -33.11 -10.90 -3.15
N ARG A 619 -34.17 -11.30 -2.43
CA ARG A 619 -35.45 -10.57 -2.38
C ARG A 619 -35.34 -9.23 -1.64
N GLY A 620 -34.49 -9.14 -0.63
CA GLY A 620 -34.17 -7.88 0.05
C GLY A 620 -33.53 -6.85 -0.88
N LEU A 621 -32.54 -7.26 -1.67
CA LEU A 621 -31.86 -6.41 -2.66
C LEU A 621 -32.77 -6.04 -3.84
N LEU A 622 -33.55 -6.98 -4.36
CA LEU A 622 -34.56 -6.72 -5.39
C LEU A 622 -35.52 -5.58 -4.96
N TYR A 623 -36.00 -5.61 -3.72
CA TYR A 623 -36.83 -4.55 -3.18
C TYR A 623 -36.08 -3.20 -3.10
N LEU A 624 -34.83 -3.18 -2.66
CA LEU A 624 -34.02 -1.94 -2.61
C LEU A 624 -33.73 -1.36 -4.01
N HIS A 625 -33.52 -2.21 -5.02
CA HIS A 625 -33.19 -1.77 -6.37
C HIS A 625 -34.41 -1.39 -7.22
N ARG A 626 -35.55 -2.09 -7.04
CA ARG A 626 -36.71 -1.99 -7.97
C ARG A 626 -38.09 -1.86 -7.32
N ASP A 627 -38.39 -2.58 -6.23
CA ASP A 627 -39.77 -2.67 -5.73
C ASP A 627 -40.10 -1.68 -4.58
N SER A 628 -39.20 -0.77 -4.25
CA SER A 628 -39.39 0.28 -3.23
C SER A 628 -39.53 1.67 -3.84
N CYS A 629 -40.12 2.61 -3.11
CA CYS A 629 -40.46 3.96 -3.60
C CYS A 629 -39.25 4.84 -3.96
N LEU A 630 -38.02 4.36 -3.73
CA LEU A 630 -36.75 5.03 -3.98
C LEU A 630 -35.75 3.95 -4.38
N ARG A 631 -35.04 4.10 -5.50
CA ARG A 631 -33.93 3.18 -5.82
C ARG A 631 -32.79 3.42 -4.83
N VAL A 632 -32.47 2.40 -4.03
CA VAL A 632 -31.47 2.45 -2.95
C VAL A 632 -30.34 1.45 -3.22
N ILE A 633 -29.10 1.94 -3.27
CA ILE A 633 -27.89 1.10 -3.35
C ILE A 633 -27.27 1.01 -1.96
N HIS A 634 -26.98 -0.21 -1.49
CA HIS A 634 -26.56 -0.50 -0.12
C HIS A 634 -25.07 -0.17 0.14
N ARG A 635 -24.19 -0.43 -0.82
CA ARG A 635 -22.74 -0.11 -0.84
C ARG A 635 -21.87 -0.80 0.22
N ASP A 636 -22.46 -1.45 1.23
CA ASP A 636 -21.75 -2.23 2.27
C ASP A 636 -22.51 -3.52 2.65
N LEU A 637 -22.91 -4.31 1.64
CA LEU A 637 -23.53 -5.61 1.84
C LEU A 637 -22.45 -6.68 2.15
N LYS A 638 -22.62 -7.42 3.25
CA LYS A 638 -21.70 -8.45 3.74
C LYS A 638 -22.36 -9.33 4.80
N ALA A 639 -21.81 -10.51 5.09
CA ALA A 639 -22.41 -11.46 6.04
C ALA A 639 -22.67 -10.89 7.46
N SER A 640 -21.80 -10.00 7.96
CA SER A 640 -22.01 -9.36 9.28
C SER A 640 -23.16 -8.34 9.30
N ASN A 641 -23.57 -7.83 8.14
CA ASN A 641 -24.72 -6.92 7.99
C ASN A 641 -26.04 -7.66 7.68
N ILE A 642 -26.06 -9.00 7.76
CA ILE A 642 -27.26 -9.85 7.64
C ILE A 642 -27.62 -10.49 9.00
N PRO A 643 -28.29 -9.79 9.93
CA PRO A 643 -28.92 -10.38 11.09
C PRO A 643 -30.05 -11.37 10.75
N LEU A 644 -30.18 -12.40 11.58
CA LEU A 644 -31.15 -13.49 11.46
C LEU A 644 -32.26 -13.38 12.51
N ASP A 645 -33.52 -13.53 12.08
CA ASP A 645 -34.69 -13.51 12.97
C ASP A 645 -34.81 -14.82 13.79
N GLN A 646 -35.83 -14.93 14.65
CA GLN A 646 -36.06 -16.11 15.48
C GLN A 646 -36.25 -17.42 14.68
N LYS A 647 -36.60 -17.34 13.39
CA LYS A 647 -36.81 -18.46 12.46
C LYS A 647 -35.66 -18.62 11.45
N MET A 648 -34.53 -17.95 11.68
CA MET A 648 -33.35 -17.92 10.80
C MET A 648 -33.60 -17.24 9.44
N ASN A 649 -34.65 -16.42 9.28
CA ASN A 649 -34.81 -15.60 8.08
C ASN A 649 -33.79 -14.45 8.09
N PRO A 650 -33.16 -14.12 6.96
CA PRO A 650 -32.23 -13.01 6.87
C PRO A 650 -32.95 -11.66 6.79
N LYS A 651 -32.33 -10.63 7.37
CA LYS A 651 -32.69 -9.24 7.15
C LYS A 651 -31.43 -8.42 6.87
N ILE A 652 -31.46 -7.57 5.84
CA ILE A 652 -30.37 -6.63 5.50
C ILE A 652 -30.40 -5.45 6.50
N SER A 653 -29.22 -4.95 6.89
CA SER A 653 -29.05 -3.87 7.87
C SER A 653 -27.79 -3.03 7.61
N ASP A 654 -27.65 -1.93 8.38
CA ASP A 654 -26.52 -0.98 8.33
C ASP A 654 -26.51 -0.06 7.08
N PHE A 655 -27.56 0.74 6.94
CA PHE A 655 -27.78 1.62 5.77
C PHE A 655 -27.00 2.95 5.84
N GLY A 656 -26.06 3.14 6.76
CA GLY A 656 -25.33 4.41 6.95
C GLY A 656 -24.59 4.89 5.71
N LEU A 657 -24.12 3.96 4.87
CA LEU A 657 -23.39 4.24 3.62
C LEU A 657 -24.27 4.26 2.36
N ALA A 658 -25.54 3.87 2.46
CA ALA A 658 -26.44 3.67 1.33
C ALA A 658 -26.91 5.00 0.70
N ARG A 659 -27.40 4.95 -0.55
CA ARG A 659 -27.75 6.15 -1.36
C ARG A 659 -29.05 6.00 -2.15
N MET A 660 -29.82 7.09 -2.23
CA MET A 660 -31.06 7.22 -3.02
C MET A 660 -30.79 7.74 -4.45
N PHE A 661 -31.61 7.34 -5.41
CA PHE A 661 -31.59 7.84 -6.79
C PHE A 661 -33.00 8.25 -7.26
N GLN A 662 -33.08 9.31 -8.08
CA GLN A 662 -34.29 9.72 -8.79
C GLN A 662 -34.15 9.40 -10.30
N GLU A 663 -34.47 8.15 -10.63
CA GLU A 663 -34.82 7.56 -11.94
C GLU A 663 -33.97 7.80 -13.21
N THR A 664 -33.06 8.78 -13.27
CA THR A 664 -32.44 9.25 -14.53
C THR A 664 -30.94 9.02 -14.68
N LEU A 665 -30.29 8.39 -13.68
CA LEU A 665 -28.87 8.00 -13.72
C LEU A 665 -28.69 6.60 -13.13
N ASP A 666 -28.27 5.63 -13.95
CA ASP A 666 -28.02 4.24 -13.51
C ASP A 666 -26.64 4.05 -12.85
N LEU A 667 -25.75 5.04 -12.98
CA LEU A 667 -24.40 5.06 -12.42
C LEU A 667 -24.22 6.39 -11.67
N ALA A 668 -23.73 6.34 -10.43
CA ALA A 668 -23.24 7.52 -9.72
C ALA A 668 -21.76 7.38 -9.38
N ASN A 669 -21.08 8.52 -9.35
CA ASN A 669 -19.69 8.61 -8.91
C ASN A 669 -19.57 9.17 -7.48
N THR A 670 -18.44 8.93 -6.82
CA THR A 670 -18.15 9.43 -5.48
C THR A 670 -16.64 9.51 -5.22
N HIS A 671 -16.09 10.72 -5.23
CA HIS A 671 -14.74 11.06 -4.75
C HIS A 671 -14.34 10.36 -3.44
N ARG A 672 -15.34 10.07 -2.58
CA ARG A 672 -15.14 9.37 -1.30
C ARG A 672 -15.40 7.88 -1.40
N VAL A 673 -14.41 7.10 -0.99
CA VAL A 673 -14.44 5.63 -0.91
C VAL A 673 -14.94 5.17 0.46
N VAL A 674 -15.96 4.31 0.48
CA VAL A 674 -16.50 3.69 1.70
C VAL A 674 -17.09 2.30 1.39
N GLY A 675 -17.03 1.37 2.34
CA GLY A 675 -17.50 -0.01 2.18
C GLY A 675 -16.43 -1.03 2.60
N THR A 676 -16.81 -2.31 2.73
CA THR A 676 -15.91 -3.35 3.22
C THR A 676 -15.07 -3.95 2.08
N LEU A 677 -13.74 -3.95 2.25
CA LEU A 677 -12.79 -4.63 1.35
C LEU A 677 -13.22 -6.08 1.10
N GLY A 678 -13.02 -6.58 -0.12
CA GLY A 678 -13.40 -7.93 -0.54
C GLY A 678 -14.86 -8.08 -0.99
N TYR A 679 -15.77 -7.20 -0.54
CA TYR A 679 -17.16 -7.15 -1.03
C TYR A 679 -17.42 -6.03 -2.04
N MET A 680 -16.55 -5.02 -2.13
CA MET A 680 -16.64 -3.96 -3.15
C MET A 680 -16.24 -4.51 -4.54
N SER A 681 -17.04 -4.21 -5.55
CA SER A 681 -16.76 -4.55 -6.95
C SER A 681 -15.57 -3.75 -7.53
N PRO A 682 -14.89 -4.25 -8.58
CA PRO A 682 -13.72 -3.57 -9.16
C PRO A 682 -13.95 -2.10 -9.56
N GLU A 683 -15.06 -1.77 -10.23
CA GLU A 683 -15.39 -0.38 -10.58
C GLU A 683 -15.64 0.48 -9.33
N TYR A 684 -16.26 -0.11 -8.31
CA TYR A 684 -16.43 0.48 -6.98
C TYR A 684 -15.24 0.20 -6.05
N ALA A 685 -14.06 -0.12 -6.58
CA ALA A 685 -12.80 -0.26 -5.83
C ALA A 685 -11.67 0.57 -6.44
N MET A 686 -11.72 0.82 -7.77
CA MET A 686 -10.71 1.54 -8.55
C MET A 686 -11.20 2.89 -9.13
N GLY A 687 -12.50 3.04 -9.42
CA GLY A 687 -13.00 4.10 -10.31
C GLY A 687 -14.24 4.86 -9.84
N GLY A 688 -14.56 4.84 -8.55
CA GLY A 688 -15.59 5.66 -7.88
C GLY A 688 -17.04 5.21 -8.10
N ILE A 689 -17.30 4.68 -9.28
CA ILE A 689 -18.60 4.29 -9.83
C ILE A 689 -19.31 3.25 -8.95
N PHE A 690 -20.57 3.52 -8.59
CA PHE A 690 -21.48 2.55 -7.99
C PHE A 690 -22.83 2.52 -8.72
N SER A 691 -23.41 1.32 -8.78
CA SER A 691 -24.72 1.02 -9.35
C SER A 691 -25.37 -0.17 -8.62
N GLU A 692 -26.59 -0.55 -9.00
CA GLU A 692 -27.21 -1.81 -8.57
C GLU A 692 -26.26 -3.01 -8.74
N LYS A 693 -25.44 -3.00 -9.81
CA LYS A 693 -24.46 -4.06 -10.14
C LYS A 693 -23.30 -4.14 -9.13
N SER A 694 -23.08 -3.12 -8.31
CA SER A 694 -22.05 -3.13 -7.26
C SER A 694 -22.53 -3.90 -6.02
N ASP A 695 -23.81 -3.74 -5.63
CA ASP A 695 -24.44 -4.60 -4.61
C ASP A 695 -24.58 -6.05 -5.09
N VAL A 696 -24.86 -6.27 -6.39
CA VAL A 696 -24.90 -7.61 -7.00
C VAL A 696 -23.56 -8.33 -6.82
N PHE A 697 -22.43 -7.64 -7.01
CA PHE A 697 -21.10 -8.22 -6.78
C PHE A 697 -20.91 -8.62 -5.31
N SER A 698 -21.24 -7.73 -4.37
CA SER A 698 -21.18 -8.03 -2.93
C SER A 698 -22.06 -9.24 -2.55
N PHE A 699 -23.23 -9.37 -3.18
CA PHE A 699 -24.14 -10.51 -3.02
C PHE A 699 -23.53 -11.80 -3.58
N GLY A 700 -22.87 -11.74 -4.74
CA GLY A 700 -22.14 -12.86 -5.34
C GLY A 700 -21.03 -13.39 -4.41
N VAL A 701 -20.19 -12.50 -3.88
CA VAL A 701 -19.15 -12.87 -2.89
C VAL A 701 -19.79 -13.55 -1.67
N MET A 702 -20.86 -12.97 -1.13
CA MET A 702 -21.55 -13.53 0.02
C MET A 702 -22.19 -14.91 -0.25
N ILE A 703 -22.64 -15.22 -1.48
CA ILE A 703 -23.08 -16.58 -1.82
C ILE A 703 -21.90 -17.56 -1.71
N LEU A 704 -20.71 -17.22 -2.24
CA LEU A 704 -19.54 -18.10 -2.15
C LEU A 704 -19.17 -18.37 -0.68
N GLU A 705 -19.24 -17.35 0.18
CA GLU A 705 -19.03 -17.49 1.63
C GLU A 705 -20.10 -18.37 2.31
N ILE A 706 -21.37 -18.27 1.91
CA ILE A 706 -22.46 -19.10 2.46
C ILE A 706 -22.33 -20.57 2.02
N VAL A 707 -21.93 -20.81 0.77
CA VAL A 707 -21.78 -22.17 0.22
C VAL A 707 -20.57 -22.88 0.83
N SER A 708 -19.43 -22.18 0.93
CA SER A 708 -18.16 -22.75 1.37
C SER A 708 -17.89 -22.67 2.88
N SER A 709 -18.59 -21.80 3.62
CA SER A 709 -18.23 -21.40 5.00
C SER A 709 -16.85 -20.72 5.13
N GLN A 710 -16.16 -20.44 4.02
CA GLN A 710 -14.84 -19.81 4.02
C GLN A 710 -14.99 -18.29 3.88
N LYS A 711 -14.16 -17.54 4.62
CA LYS A 711 -14.21 -16.08 4.65
C LYS A 711 -13.31 -15.49 3.56
N ASN A 712 -13.88 -14.71 2.65
CA ASN A 712 -13.19 -14.17 1.49
C ASN A 712 -11.90 -13.40 1.87
N ASN A 713 -11.96 -12.58 2.91
CA ASN A 713 -10.83 -11.72 3.34
C ASN A 713 -9.73 -12.45 4.14
N ASN A 714 -9.87 -13.76 4.37
CA ASN A 714 -8.91 -14.60 5.09
C ASN A 714 -8.62 -15.91 4.32
N PHE A 715 -8.91 -15.93 3.01
CA PHE A 715 -8.87 -17.14 2.20
C PHE A 715 -7.42 -17.59 1.89
N HIS A 716 -7.02 -18.75 2.41
CA HIS A 716 -5.72 -19.37 2.16
C HIS A 716 -5.88 -20.89 1.96
N TYR A 717 -6.25 -21.31 0.74
CA TYR A 717 -6.37 -22.74 0.40
C TYR A 717 -5.10 -23.24 -0.31
N SER A 718 -4.10 -23.62 0.48
CA SER A 718 -2.73 -24.01 0.04
C SER A 718 -1.98 -22.93 -0.76
N ASP A 719 -0.72 -23.18 -1.10
CA ASP A 719 0.15 -22.27 -1.86
C ASP A 719 -0.22 -22.18 -3.36
N GLN A 720 -1.51 -22.02 -3.68
CA GLN A 720 -2.03 -21.95 -5.05
C GLN A 720 -3.09 -20.85 -5.25
N TYR A 721 -3.84 -20.45 -4.22
CA TYR A 721 -5.04 -19.59 -4.38
C TYR A 721 -5.06 -18.43 -3.39
N GLN A 722 -5.21 -17.20 -3.89
CA GLN A 722 -5.15 -15.95 -3.12
C GLN A 722 -6.53 -15.31 -2.84
N SER A 723 -7.63 -15.85 -3.39
CA SER A 723 -8.99 -15.38 -3.15
C SER A 723 -10.02 -16.49 -3.35
N LEU A 724 -11.12 -16.42 -2.59
CA LEU A 724 -12.26 -17.35 -2.65
C LEU A 724 -12.92 -17.35 -4.04
N ILE A 725 -12.97 -16.20 -4.71
CA ILE A 725 -13.50 -16.06 -6.07
C ILE A 725 -12.62 -16.82 -7.07
N SER A 726 -11.30 -16.72 -6.94
CA SER A 726 -10.33 -17.43 -7.79
C SER A 726 -10.50 -18.94 -7.69
N TYR A 727 -10.64 -19.44 -6.46
CA TYR A 727 -10.82 -20.85 -6.14
C TYR A 727 -12.16 -21.37 -6.64
N ALA A 728 -13.25 -20.64 -6.37
CA ALA A 728 -14.59 -20.96 -6.87
C ALA A 728 -14.65 -21.02 -8.40
N TRP A 729 -14.00 -20.09 -9.10
CA TRP A 729 -13.90 -20.13 -10.56
C TRP A 729 -13.14 -21.37 -11.04
N GLN A 730 -12.00 -21.69 -10.43
CA GLN A 730 -11.20 -22.83 -10.90
C GLN A 730 -11.94 -24.15 -10.68
N LEU A 731 -12.57 -24.35 -9.53
CA LEU A 731 -13.41 -25.52 -9.28
C LEU A 731 -14.56 -25.61 -10.29
N TRP A 732 -15.21 -24.49 -10.61
CA TRP A 732 -16.22 -24.44 -11.68
C TRP A 732 -15.65 -24.86 -13.05
N ASN A 733 -14.52 -24.28 -13.45
CA ASN A 733 -13.87 -24.55 -14.73
C ASN A 733 -13.33 -26.00 -14.85
N GLU A 734 -12.92 -26.62 -13.75
CA GLU A 734 -12.53 -28.04 -13.67
C GLU A 734 -13.75 -28.99 -13.62
N SER A 735 -14.99 -28.47 -13.69
CA SER A 735 -16.24 -29.23 -13.46
C SER A 735 -16.38 -29.83 -12.05
N ARG A 736 -15.60 -29.31 -11.10
CA ARG A 736 -15.50 -29.69 -9.68
C ARG A 736 -16.19 -28.69 -8.75
N GLY A 737 -17.20 -27.97 -9.25
CA GLY A 737 -17.85 -26.88 -8.49
C GLY A 737 -18.41 -27.32 -7.13
N LEU A 738 -18.81 -28.58 -6.96
CA LEU A 738 -19.31 -29.10 -5.68
C LEU A 738 -18.23 -29.22 -4.59
N ASP A 739 -16.95 -29.30 -4.96
CA ASP A 739 -15.81 -29.30 -4.02
C ASP A 739 -15.69 -27.97 -3.23
N LEU A 740 -16.47 -26.94 -3.62
CA LEU A 740 -16.57 -25.66 -2.92
C LEU A 740 -17.57 -25.70 -1.74
N VAL A 741 -18.42 -26.72 -1.65
CA VAL A 741 -19.47 -26.82 -0.61
C VAL A 741 -18.84 -27.20 0.73
N ASP A 742 -19.23 -26.52 1.82
CA ASP A 742 -18.74 -26.78 3.19
C ASP A 742 -18.84 -28.26 3.58
N ASP A 743 -17.71 -28.90 3.88
CA ASP A 743 -17.59 -30.28 4.35
C ASP A 743 -18.54 -30.60 5.52
N ALA A 744 -18.84 -29.60 6.38
CA ALA A 744 -19.75 -29.76 7.52
C ALA A 744 -21.22 -30.01 7.11
N LEU A 745 -21.57 -29.88 5.81
CA LEU A 745 -22.85 -30.29 5.25
C LEU A 745 -22.87 -31.76 4.82
N ALA A 746 -21.71 -32.41 4.62
CA ALA A 746 -21.60 -33.74 4.02
C ALA A 746 -22.50 -33.88 2.76
N GLU A 747 -23.12 -35.04 2.51
CA GLU A 747 -24.08 -35.23 1.41
C GLU A 747 -25.47 -34.61 1.67
N SER A 748 -25.67 -33.80 2.73
CA SER A 748 -27.00 -33.27 3.13
C SER A 748 -27.44 -31.99 2.40
N TYR A 749 -26.95 -31.77 1.17
CA TYR A 749 -27.32 -30.65 0.30
C TYR A 749 -27.86 -31.12 -1.05
N SER A 750 -28.66 -30.29 -1.72
CA SER A 750 -29.07 -30.59 -3.10
C SER A 750 -27.98 -30.12 -4.06
N ALA A 751 -27.34 -31.06 -4.76
CA ALA A 751 -26.26 -30.78 -5.71
C ALA A 751 -26.69 -29.82 -6.83
N SER A 752 -27.94 -29.91 -7.32
CA SER A 752 -28.45 -28.99 -8.35
C SER A 752 -28.64 -27.57 -7.81
N GLU A 753 -29.05 -27.42 -6.54
CA GLU A 753 -29.20 -26.11 -5.89
C GLU A 753 -27.84 -25.50 -5.54
N ALA A 754 -26.90 -26.31 -5.06
CA ALA A 754 -25.55 -25.86 -4.73
C ALA A 754 -24.82 -25.38 -5.99
N MET A 755 -24.80 -26.19 -7.06
CA MET A 755 -24.23 -25.79 -8.35
C MET A 755 -24.96 -24.56 -8.93
N ARG A 756 -26.29 -24.46 -8.78
CA ARG A 756 -27.08 -23.27 -9.17
C ARG A 756 -26.68 -22.01 -8.39
N CYS A 757 -26.42 -22.12 -7.09
CA CYS A 757 -25.92 -21.01 -6.28
C CYS A 757 -24.52 -20.57 -6.71
N ILE A 758 -23.60 -21.52 -6.97
CA ILE A 758 -22.23 -21.23 -7.42
C ILE A 758 -22.24 -20.59 -8.82
N HIS A 759 -23.06 -21.08 -9.74
CA HIS A 759 -23.25 -20.49 -11.07
C HIS A 759 -23.72 -19.04 -10.97
N VAL A 760 -24.77 -18.78 -10.18
CA VAL A 760 -25.29 -17.42 -9.96
C VAL A 760 -24.25 -16.54 -9.28
N ALA A 761 -23.50 -17.05 -8.30
CA ALA A 761 -22.43 -16.30 -7.65
C ALA A 761 -21.32 -15.89 -8.63
N LEU A 762 -20.86 -16.79 -9.50
CA LEU A 762 -19.84 -16.52 -10.52
C LEU A 762 -20.32 -15.54 -11.59
N LEU A 763 -21.63 -15.53 -11.92
CA LEU A 763 -22.24 -14.48 -12.75
C LEU A 763 -22.33 -13.14 -12.00
N CYS A 764 -22.59 -13.14 -10.69
CA CYS A 764 -22.64 -11.93 -9.88
C CYS A 764 -21.27 -11.28 -9.64
N VAL A 765 -20.18 -12.05 -9.53
CA VAL A 765 -18.80 -11.54 -9.30
C VAL A 765 -17.99 -11.27 -10.57
N GLN A 766 -18.64 -11.14 -11.74
CA GLN A 766 -17.95 -10.77 -12.99
C GLN A 766 -17.28 -9.39 -12.86
N ASP A 767 -16.06 -9.25 -13.38
CA ASP A 767 -15.27 -8.02 -13.21
C ASP A 767 -15.97 -6.79 -13.82
N TYR A 768 -16.50 -6.92 -15.04
CA TYR A 768 -17.29 -5.86 -15.69
C TYR A 768 -18.72 -5.81 -15.15
N ALA A 769 -19.14 -4.65 -14.63
CA ALA A 769 -20.50 -4.43 -14.13
C ALA A 769 -21.60 -4.67 -15.19
N ALA A 770 -21.28 -4.56 -16.48
CA ALA A 770 -22.18 -4.89 -17.58
C ALA A 770 -22.54 -6.39 -17.62
N ASP A 771 -21.56 -7.28 -17.38
CA ASP A 771 -21.71 -8.74 -17.47
C ASP A 771 -22.44 -9.37 -16.28
N ARG A 772 -22.58 -8.64 -15.17
CA ARG A 772 -23.34 -9.09 -14.00
C ARG A 772 -24.85 -9.07 -14.28
N PRO A 773 -25.64 -10.03 -13.81
CA PRO A 773 -27.11 -9.95 -13.86
C PRO A 773 -27.65 -8.80 -13.01
N CYS A 774 -28.92 -8.42 -13.22
CA CYS A 774 -29.68 -7.59 -12.28
C CYS A 774 -30.41 -8.45 -11.22
N MET A 775 -30.81 -7.86 -10.10
CA MET A 775 -31.47 -8.63 -9.02
C MET A 775 -32.75 -9.38 -9.43
N PRO A 776 -33.62 -8.88 -10.33
CA PRO A 776 -34.70 -9.67 -10.90
C PRO A 776 -34.24 -10.99 -11.55
N GLU A 777 -33.19 -10.94 -12.37
CA GLU A 777 -32.59 -12.10 -13.04
C GLU A 777 -31.93 -13.05 -12.04
N VAL A 778 -31.27 -12.52 -11.01
CA VAL A 778 -30.68 -13.31 -9.91
C VAL A 778 -31.77 -14.09 -9.16
N VAL A 779 -32.86 -13.44 -8.77
CA VAL A 779 -33.99 -14.11 -8.09
C VAL A 779 -34.64 -15.16 -9.00
N PHE A 780 -34.78 -14.88 -10.29
CA PHE A 780 -35.27 -15.84 -11.28
C PHE A 780 -34.33 -17.06 -11.43
N MET A 781 -33.02 -16.84 -11.59
CA MET A 781 -32.02 -17.90 -11.77
C MET A 781 -31.81 -18.77 -10.52
N LEU A 782 -31.97 -18.21 -9.32
CA LEU A 782 -31.99 -18.99 -8.07
C LEU A 782 -33.24 -19.87 -7.94
N SER A 783 -34.37 -19.41 -8.50
CA SER A 783 -35.66 -20.10 -8.42
C SER A 783 -35.89 -21.14 -9.53
N ASN A 784 -35.28 -20.97 -10.70
CA ASN A 784 -35.61 -21.75 -11.92
C ASN A 784 -34.40 -22.47 -12.55
N GLU A 785 -34.70 -23.59 -13.22
CA GLU A 785 -33.73 -24.43 -13.94
C GLU A 785 -33.86 -24.19 -15.46
N THR A 786 -33.29 -23.08 -15.92
CA THR A 786 -33.23 -22.66 -17.33
C THR A 786 -31.83 -22.77 -17.89
N ASN A 787 -31.69 -22.75 -19.23
CA ASN A 787 -30.38 -22.50 -19.86
C ASN A 787 -29.89 -21.11 -19.45
N ARG A 788 -28.65 -21.01 -18.96
CA ARG A 788 -28.02 -19.78 -18.47
C ARG A 788 -26.78 -19.45 -19.29
N SER A 789 -26.40 -18.18 -19.31
CA SER A 789 -25.08 -17.74 -19.73
C SER A 789 -24.00 -18.42 -18.89
N GLN A 790 -22.90 -18.85 -19.52
CA GLN A 790 -21.70 -19.24 -18.78
C GLN A 790 -21.04 -17.98 -18.19
N PRO A 791 -20.57 -18.00 -16.93
CA PRO A 791 -19.75 -16.91 -16.40
C PRO A 791 -18.43 -16.85 -17.18
N LYS A 792 -17.87 -15.65 -17.36
CA LYS A 792 -16.54 -15.46 -17.97
C LYS A 792 -15.46 -15.56 -16.90
N GLN A 793 -14.24 -15.86 -17.34
CA GLN A 793 -13.07 -15.91 -16.47
C GLN A 793 -12.80 -14.52 -15.84
N PRO A 794 -12.80 -14.38 -14.50
CA PRO A 794 -12.48 -13.11 -13.84
C PRO A 794 -10.99 -12.79 -13.98
N ILE A 795 -10.70 -11.85 -14.89
CA ILE A 795 -9.38 -11.38 -15.31
C ILE A 795 -8.60 -10.79 -14.13
N PHE A 796 -9.24 -9.94 -13.32
CA PHE A 796 -8.60 -9.27 -12.19
C PHE A 796 -8.36 -10.21 -11.00
N THR A 797 -9.07 -11.35 -10.94
CA THR A 797 -9.08 -12.23 -9.76
C THR A 797 -8.27 -13.52 -9.96
N LEU A 798 -7.71 -13.78 -11.15
CA LEU A 798 -7.02 -15.03 -11.49
C LEU A 798 -5.54 -14.86 -11.87
N GLN A 799 -4.85 -13.89 -11.26
CA GLN A 799 -3.38 -13.79 -11.35
C GLN A 799 -2.69 -14.96 -10.63
N LYS A 800 -2.58 -16.11 -11.32
CA LYS A 800 -1.68 -17.19 -10.93
C LYS A 800 -0.24 -16.78 -11.20
N TYR A 801 0.56 -16.68 -10.14
CA TYR A 801 2.02 -16.79 -10.26
C TYR A 801 2.35 -18.20 -10.81
N PRO A 802 3.14 -18.33 -11.89
CA PRO A 802 3.50 -19.64 -12.41
C PRO A 802 4.35 -20.41 -11.38
N LYS A 803 3.93 -21.63 -11.04
CA LYS A 803 4.84 -22.63 -10.46
C LYS A 803 5.60 -23.30 -11.61
N PRO A 804 6.93 -23.50 -11.54
CA PRO A 804 7.67 -24.20 -12.58
C PRO A 804 7.31 -25.69 -12.59
N ASP A 805 6.88 -26.22 -13.73
CA ASP A 805 6.71 -27.66 -13.91
C ASP A 805 8.07 -28.33 -14.16
N LEU A 806 8.47 -29.22 -13.24
CA LEU A 806 9.63 -30.09 -13.39
C LEU A 806 9.26 -31.31 -14.24
N GLN A 807 9.59 -31.28 -15.54
CA GLN A 807 9.63 -32.49 -16.37
C GLN A 807 11.06 -32.98 -16.55
N SER A 808 11.25 -34.29 -16.38
CA SER A 808 12.55 -34.97 -16.39
C SER A 808 13.05 -35.30 -17.80
N GLN A 809 14.35 -35.11 -18.06
CA GLN A 809 15.05 -35.77 -19.17
C GLN A 809 16.37 -36.38 -18.69
N ASP A 810 16.56 -37.66 -19.02
CA ASP A 810 17.80 -38.43 -18.82
C ASP A 810 18.78 -38.20 -19.99
N GLY A 811 20.08 -38.03 -19.72
CA GLY A 811 21.06 -37.77 -20.79
C GLY A 811 22.53 -37.79 -20.33
N LYS A 812 23.19 -38.95 -20.44
CA LYS A 812 24.58 -39.19 -19.99
C LYS A 812 25.64 -38.33 -20.69
N VAL A 813 26.69 -37.98 -19.95
CA VAL A 813 27.99 -37.49 -20.46
C VAL A 813 29.12 -38.34 -19.85
N PRO A 814 30.17 -38.74 -20.61
CA PRO A 814 31.25 -39.61 -20.13
C PRO A 814 32.43 -38.88 -19.45
N GLU A 815 33.24 -39.62 -18.70
CA GLU A 815 34.41 -39.13 -17.96
C GLU A 815 35.61 -38.70 -18.83
N VAL A 816 36.37 -37.72 -18.34
CA VAL A 816 37.83 -37.63 -18.53
C VAL A 816 38.47 -37.28 -17.19
N VAL A 817 39.46 -38.07 -16.76
CA VAL A 817 40.18 -37.93 -15.48
C VAL A 817 41.65 -37.61 -15.76
N LEU A 818 42.24 -36.64 -15.05
CA LEU A 818 43.69 -36.53 -14.72
C LEU A 818 43.87 -35.60 -13.48
N PRO A 819 45.01 -35.65 -12.72
CA PRO A 819 44.86 -35.84 -11.27
C PRO A 819 45.81 -35.04 -10.32
N LEU A 820 45.40 -34.96 -9.04
CA LEU A 820 46.26 -34.81 -7.83
C LEU A 820 47.07 -33.48 -7.72
N ASN A 821 47.57 -33.02 -6.56
CA ASN A 821 47.82 -33.66 -5.26
C ASN A 821 47.91 -32.62 -4.09
N ILE A 822 48.20 -33.08 -2.86
CA ILE A 822 48.64 -32.32 -1.65
C ILE A 822 47.52 -31.55 -0.89
N HIS A 823 47.45 -31.52 0.46
CA HIS A 823 47.69 -32.52 1.52
C HIS A 823 47.12 -31.96 2.86
N VAL A 824 46.61 -32.80 3.77
CA VAL A 824 46.10 -32.35 5.09
C VAL A 824 46.50 -33.32 6.22
N PRO A 825 47.06 -32.79 7.32
CA PRO A 825 46.74 -33.25 8.68
C PRO A 825 46.25 -32.06 9.55
N ASN A 826 45.05 -32.06 10.14
CA ASN A 826 44.52 -32.92 11.22
C ASN A 826 44.92 -32.48 12.65
N LEU A 827 44.05 -31.71 13.32
CA LEU A 827 43.15 -32.18 14.41
C LEU A 827 42.08 -31.10 14.64
N LEU A 828 40.76 -31.30 14.76
CA LEU A 828 39.88 -32.34 15.33
C LEU A 828 39.89 -32.46 16.86
N LYS A 829 38.83 -31.88 17.48
CA LYS A 829 38.05 -32.29 18.68
C LYS A 829 37.30 -31.05 19.21
N GLU A 830 36.08 -31.09 19.72
CA GLU A 830 34.98 -32.08 19.78
C GLU A 830 33.69 -31.25 20.07
N VAL A 831 32.43 -31.62 19.77
CA VAL A 831 31.73 -32.90 19.85
C VAL A 831 30.64 -33.00 18.76
N PHE A 832 30.69 -34.05 17.93
CA PHE A 832 29.49 -34.64 17.30
C PHE A 832 28.77 -35.48 18.37
N ASP A 833 27.44 -35.57 18.47
CA ASP A 833 26.53 -36.36 17.63
C ASP A 833 25.11 -36.28 18.28
N ARG A 834 23.94 -36.54 17.65
CA ARG A 834 23.57 -36.86 16.25
C ARG A 834 22.04 -36.70 16.04
N LYS A 835 21.60 -36.74 14.77
CA LYS A 835 20.25 -37.11 14.24
C LYS A 835 19.13 -36.05 14.36
N TYR A 836 18.39 -35.70 13.29
CA TYR A 836 18.47 -35.97 11.82
C TYR A 836 18.29 -34.59 11.12
N ALA A 837 19.10 -34.18 10.14
CA ALA A 837 19.06 -34.53 8.70
C ALA A 837 17.73 -34.11 8.02
N VAL A 838 17.69 -33.37 6.90
CA VAL A 838 18.72 -33.06 5.87
C VAL A 838 18.71 -31.56 5.46
N HIS A 839 19.86 -31.09 4.93
CA HIS A 839 20.22 -29.82 4.27
C HIS A 839 19.13 -29.15 3.37
N LEU A 840 19.15 -27.84 3.06
CA LEU A 840 20.19 -27.02 2.39
C LEU A 840 20.58 -27.62 0.99
N GLU A 841 20.92 -26.90 -0.08
CA GLU A 841 21.27 -25.48 -0.23
C GLU A 841 20.99 -24.99 -1.69
N ALA A 842 20.76 -23.68 -1.84
CA ALA A 842 21.24 -22.76 -2.89
C ALA A 842 21.11 -23.00 -4.42
N LEU A 843 20.55 -21.96 -5.07
CA LEU A 843 20.99 -21.28 -6.32
C LEU A 843 21.06 -22.00 -7.70
N CYS A 844 20.29 -21.41 -8.65
CA CYS A 844 20.59 -21.19 -10.07
C CYS A 844 20.57 -22.33 -11.13
N ALA A 845 19.39 -22.51 -11.74
CA ALA A 845 19.16 -22.57 -13.21
C ALA A 845 17.66 -22.21 -13.46
N LEU A 846 17.22 -21.38 -14.42
CA LEU A 846 17.29 -21.45 -15.89
C LEU A 846 16.70 -22.76 -16.46
N SER A 847 15.74 -22.77 -17.41
CA SER A 847 15.01 -21.68 -18.09
C SER A 847 13.90 -22.21 -19.04
N CYS A 848 12.96 -21.35 -19.47
CA CYS A 848 12.04 -21.50 -20.64
C CYS A 848 10.92 -22.57 -20.51
N VAL A 849 9.80 -22.57 -21.25
CA VAL A 849 9.22 -21.73 -22.36
C VAL A 849 7.77 -21.35 -21.91
N GLY A 850 7.21 -20.14 -22.08
CA GLY A 850 6.58 -19.59 -23.31
C GLY A 850 5.27 -20.32 -23.71
N GLY A 851 4.16 -19.66 -24.11
CA GLY A 851 3.87 -18.23 -24.22
C GLY A 851 2.50 -17.94 -24.89
N TYR A 852 2.18 -16.64 -25.04
CA TYR A 852 1.25 -15.99 -26.00
C TYR A 852 0.06 -16.74 -26.63
N MET A 853 -1.14 -16.20 -26.42
CA MET A 853 -1.92 -15.48 -27.46
C MET A 853 -3.07 -14.69 -26.78
N SER A 854 -3.10 -13.35 -26.80
CA SER A 854 -3.50 -12.42 -27.90
C SER A 854 -4.96 -11.97 -27.73
N THR A 855 -5.23 -10.73 -27.25
CA THR A 855 -5.63 -9.55 -28.07
C THR A 855 -6.98 -9.71 -28.80
N GLU A 856 -7.87 -8.72 -28.93
CA GLU A 856 -7.85 -7.27 -28.61
C GLU A 856 -9.30 -6.74 -28.77
N TYR A 857 -9.70 -5.70 -28.03
CA TYR A 857 -10.01 -4.35 -28.56
C TYR A 857 -10.69 -3.49 -27.48
N ALA A 858 -10.31 -2.21 -27.42
CA ALA A 858 -10.82 -1.27 -26.42
C ALA A 858 -11.77 -0.24 -27.02
N MET A 859 -12.64 0.32 -26.17
CA MET A 859 -13.02 1.73 -26.25
C MET A 859 -13.01 2.33 -24.85
N SER A 860 -12.40 3.51 -24.72
CA SER A 860 -12.24 4.22 -23.43
C SER A 860 -13.50 5.03 -23.07
N GLY A 861 -13.79 5.16 -21.78
CA GLY A 861 -15.03 5.76 -21.28
C GLY A 861 -15.00 6.18 -19.81
N MET A 862 -14.29 7.27 -19.52
CA MET A 862 -14.32 8.07 -18.27
C MET A 862 -14.00 7.35 -16.94
N ILE A 863 -12.73 7.45 -16.56
CA ILE A 863 -12.19 7.29 -15.21
C ILE A 863 -12.71 8.41 -14.28
N SER A 864 -13.08 8.11 -13.03
CA SER A 864 -12.97 9.06 -11.90
C SER A 864 -13.09 8.38 -10.51
N GLU A 865 -11.94 7.99 -9.93
CA GLU A 865 -11.66 7.95 -8.47
C GLU A 865 -12.21 6.81 -7.57
N LYS A 866 -11.41 5.77 -7.31
CA LYS A 866 -11.34 5.17 -5.96
C LYS A 866 -9.92 4.75 -5.58
N SER A 867 -9.52 5.09 -4.35
CA SER A 867 -8.67 4.22 -3.51
C SER A 867 -8.52 4.66 -2.03
N ASP A 868 -9.60 4.67 -1.22
CA ASP A 868 -9.43 4.42 0.25
C ASP A 868 -9.57 2.91 0.54
N VAL A 869 -8.58 2.12 0.13
CA VAL A 869 -8.23 0.91 0.90
C VAL A 869 -6.73 0.69 0.89
N PHE A 870 -6.06 0.95 2.02
CA PHE A 870 -5.53 -0.17 2.82
C PHE A 870 -5.22 0.28 4.26
N SER A 871 -5.82 -0.43 5.21
CA SER A 871 -5.51 -0.32 6.64
C SER A 871 -5.85 -1.65 7.32
N PHE A 872 -5.09 -2.70 6.98
CA PHE A 872 -5.10 -3.99 7.68
C PHE A 872 -3.74 -4.67 7.57
N GLY A 873 -2.80 -4.26 8.43
CA GLY A 873 -1.45 -4.83 8.53
C GLY A 873 -0.93 -5.02 9.97
N VAL A 874 -1.74 -4.72 10.99
CA VAL A 874 -1.30 -4.66 12.40
C VAL A 874 -2.25 -5.44 13.32
N LEU A 875 -2.51 -6.72 13.00
CA LEU A 875 -3.27 -7.63 13.88
C LEU A 875 -2.86 -9.12 13.81
N ILE A 876 -1.80 -9.48 13.08
CA ILE A 876 -1.33 -10.88 12.98
C ILE A 876 0.19 -10.99 13.25
N LEU A 877 0.69 -10.21 14.22
CA LEU A 877 2.04 -10.38 14.80
C LEU A 877 2.07 -10.46 16.33
N GLU A 878 1.08 -9.93 17.04
CA GLU A 878 1.02 -10.05 18.52
C GLU A 878 0.54 -11.41 19.04
N ILE A 879 0.07 -12.32 18.17
CA ILE A 879 -0.48 -13.63 18.56
C ILE A 879 0.58 -14.75 18.55
N VAL A 880 1.70 -14.59 17.84
CA VAL A 880 2.72 -15.66 17.65
C VAL A 880 3.89 -15.55 18.63
N SER A 881 4.22 -14.36 19.16
CA SER A 881 5.34 -14.16 20.08
C SER A 881 4.91 -14.13 21.56
N GLY A 882 4.60 -15.31 22.13
CA GLY A 882 4.08 -15.42 23.50
C GLY A 882 5.04 -14.93 24.59
N ARG A 883 4.66 -13.85 25.29
CA ARG A 883 5.22 -13.42 26.60
C ARG A 883 4.09 -13.03 27.55
N LYS A 884 4.26 -13.31 28.84
CA LYS A 884 3.31 -13.00 29.94
C LYS A 884 3.96 -12.07 30.97
N ASN A 885 3.11 -11.52 31.86
CA ASN A 885 3.41 -10.71 33.05
C ASN A 885 3.73 -9.22 32.71
N THR A 886 3.39 -8.23 33.55
CA THR A 886 2.86 -8.26 34.94
C THR A 886 1.88 -7.09 35.19
N ALA A 887 1.20 -7.07 36.34
CA ALA A 887 0.37 -5.96 36.83
C ALA A 887 0.62 -5.69 38.34
N PHE A 888 0.03 -4.62 38.87
CA PHE A 888 0.27 -3.97 40.19
C PHE A 888 1.62 -3.21 40.26
N ASP A 889 1.73 -2.03 40.89
CA ASP A 889 0.77 -1.24 41.73
C ASP A 889 0.94 0.29 41.46
N TYR A 890 0.50 1.32 42.21
CA TYR A 890 0.04 1.50 43.60
C TYR A 890 -0.97 2.68 43.75
N PHE A 891 -1.39 2.99 44.99
CA PHE A 891 -2.41 3.97 45.45
C PHE A 891 -1.79 5.20 46.17
N ASP A 892 -2.42 6.33 46.52
CA ASP A 892 -3.76 6.95 46.37
C ASP A 892 -3.61 8.52 46.49
N GLN A 893 -4.67 9.32 46.30
CA GLN A 893 -5.20 10.32 47.27
C GLN A 893 -5.98 11.49 46.65
N HIS A 894 -7.32 11.43 46.74
CA HIS A 894 -8.12 12.25 47.70
C HIS A 894 -9.61 12.31 47.33
N LEU A 895 -10.46 11.68 48.15
CA LEU A 895 -11.87 12.06 48.37
C LEU A 895 -12.26 11.69 49.81
N SER A 896 -13.22 12.41 50.39
CA SER A 896 -13.46 12.39 51.85
C SER A 896 -14.55 11.42 52.31
N MET A 897 -14.38 10.94 53.56
CA MET A 897 -15.27 10.17 54.45
C MET A 897 -16.74 10.66 54.53
N PRO A 898 -17.69 9.93 55.21
CA PRO A 898 -17.55 8.69 56.03
C PRO A 898 -18.62 7.57 55.84
N LEU A 899 -18.33 6.36 56.40
CA LEU A 899 -19.20 5.37 57.11
C LEU A 899 -20.55 4.89 56.47
N ASP A 900 -21.10 3.69 56.74
CA ASP A 900 -20.90 2.75 57.87
C ASP A 900 -21.31 1.27 57.55
N LEU A 901 -21.01 0.36 58.50
CA LEU A 901 -21.61 -0.96 58.80
C LEU A 901 -21.55 -2.18 57.82
N ALA A 902 -20.84 -3.23 58.31
CA ALA A 902 -21.20 -4.68 58.39
C ALA A 902 -21.58 -5.53 57.15
N ALA A 903 -21.52 -6.87 57.16
CA ALA A 903 -20.57 -7.88 57.71
C ALA A 903 -21.07 -9.30 57.35
N ASP A 904 -20.25 -10.13 56.69
CA ASP A 904 -20.14 -11.62 56.80
C ASP A 904 -19.50 -12.24 55.54
N GLY A 905 -18.90 -13.43 55.67
CA GLY A 905 -18.16 -14.14 54.61
C GLY A 905 -18.73 -15.53 54.28
N PRO A 906 -17.90 -16.56 53.93
CA PRO A 906 -16.46 -16.51 53.68
C PRO A 906 -15.99 -17.35 52.46
N SER A 907 -14.65 -17.43 52.29
CA SER A 907 -13.87 -18.51 51.64
C SER A 907 -13.82 -18.63 50.10
N ILE A 908 -12.58 -18.76 49.59
CA ILE A 908 -12.24 -19.11 48.20
C ILE A 908 -11.31 -20.34 48.22
N PRO A 909 -11.62 -21.43 47.49
CA PRO A 909 -10.65 -22.46 47.15
C PRO A 909 -9.99 -22.18 45.79
N LYS A 910 -8.66 -22.21 45.74
CA LYS A 910 -7.90 -22.23 44.48
C LYS A 910 -8.04 -23.61 43.83
N VAL A 911 -8.24 -23.67 42.51
CA VAL A 911 -8.13 -24.92 41.73
C VAL A 911 -6.96 -24.79 40.74
N VAL A 912 -6.12 -25.81 40.70
CA VAL A 912 -4.96 -25.93 39.80
C VAL A 912 -5.38 -26.67 38.54
N ILE A 913 -5.02 -26.13 37.37
CA ILE A 913 -5.20 -26.84 36.09
C ILE A 913 -3.87 -27.49 35.72
N PHE A 914 -3.84 -28.82 35.72
CA PHE A 914 -2.87 -29.59 34.94
C PHE A 914 -3.39 -29.73 33.51
N MET A 915 -2.56 -29.45 32.52
CA MET A 915 -2.77 -29.95 31.17
C MET A 915 -1.98 -31.24 30.99
N LEU A 916 -2.64 -32.28 30.48
CA LEU A 916 -2.00 -33.46 29.93
C LEU A 916 -2.53 -33.65 28.52
N SER A 917 -1.63 -33.56 27.53
CA SER A 917 -1.85 -34.22 26.25
C SER A 917 -1.61 -35.72 26.43
N ASN A 918 -2.33 -36.56 25.69
CA ASN A 918 -1.71 -37.33 24.62
C ASN A 918 -2.74 -38.13 23.82
N GLU A 919 -2.31 -38.50 22.62
CA GLU A 919 -3.02 -39.41 21.72
C GLU A 919 -3.11 -40.82 22.32
N THR A 920 -4.14 -41.56 21.93
CA THR A 920 -4.36 -42.94 22.41
C THR A 920 -3.97 -43.97 21.35
N ASN A 921 -3.04 -44.87 21.68
CA ASN A 921 -3.19 -46.27 21.27
C ASN A 921 -2.49 -47.26 22.22
N ARG A 922 -3.33 -48.04 22.93
CA ARG A 922 -3.17 -49.42 23.45
C ARG A 922 -1.72 -49.86 23.78
N LEU A 923 -1.40 -50.18 25.04
CA LEU A 923 -1.88 -51.40 25.72
C LEU A 923 -1.89 -51.28 27.27
N GLN A 924 -2.50 -52.27 27.93
CA GLN A 924 -2.74 -52.39 29.38
C GLN A 924 -2.04 -53.66 29.95
N PRO A 925 -2.07 -53.96 31.28
CA PRO A 925 -2.26 -53.10 32.47
C PRO A 925 -1.29 -53.43 33.64
N LYS A 926 -1.26 -52.58 34.70
CA LYS A 926 -1.47 -52.97 36.12
C LYS A 926 -1.39 -51.78 37.11
N GLN A 927 -2.28 -51.80 38.12
CA GLN A 927 -2.29 -50.95 39.33
C GLN A 927 -1.54 -51.67 40.48
N PRO A 928 -1.07 -51.00 41.57
CA PRO A 928 -1.96 -50.59 42.68
C PRO A 928 -1.63 -49.29 43.47
N PHE A 929 -2.71 -48.65 43.95
CA PHE A 929 -2.94 -47.92 45.21
C PHE A 929 -1.84 -47.12 45.95
N PHE A 930 -2.19 -45.86 46.24
CA PHE A 930 -1.71 -45.10 47.41
C PHE A 930 -2.57 -45.39 48.66
N THR A 931 -2.03 -45.14 49.86
CA THR A 931 -2.82 -44.91 51.09
C THR A 931 -2.13 -43.85 51.94
N LEU A 932 -2.88 -42.88 52.45
CA LEU A 932 -2.38 -41.83 53.35
C LEU A 932 -2.92 -42.03 54.78
N LYS A 933 -2.06 -41.83 55.78
CA LYS A 933 -2.45 -41.62 57.18
C LYS A 933 -1.71 -40.41 57.76
N LYS A 934 -2.43 -39.59 58.53
CA LYS A 934 -1.89 -38.48 59.34
C LYS A 934 -1.76 -38.92 60.79
N TYR A 935 -0.76 -38.37 61.49
CA TYR A 935 -0.73 -38.26 62.94
C TYR A 935 -0.29 -36.83 63.35
N PRO A 936 -0.65 -36.34 64.53
CA PRO A 936 -0.51 -34.92 64.92
C PRO A 936 0.82 -34.60 65.64
N LYS A 937 1.06 -33.30 65.85
CA LYS A 937 2.16 -32.77 66.68
C LYS A 937 2.02 -33.18 68.16
N PRO A 938 3.15 -33.29 68.89
CA PRO A 938 3.28 -32.90 70.29
C PRO A 938 4.02 -31.55 70.44
N ASP A 939 3.76 -30.85 71.54
CA ASP A 939 4.65 -29.83 72.12
C ASP A 939 5.47 -30.48 73.26
N PHE A 940 6.61 -29.92 73.68
CA PHE A 940 6.84 -29.39 75.05
C PHE A 940 8.28 -28.88 75.31
N GLN A 941 8.41 -28.19 76.45
CA GLN A 941 9.39 -27.17 76.87
C GLN A 941 10.82 -27.62 77.25
N SER A 942 11.72 -26.61 77.24
CA SER A 942 12.79 -26.28 78.21
C SER A 942 13.97 -27.23 78.52
N GLN A 943 15.16 -26.75 78.14
CA GLN A 943 16.45 -26.70 78.88
C GLN A 943 16.81 -27.81 79.88
N ASP A 944 17.87 -28.56 79.56
CA ASP A 944 19.10 -28.56 80.38
C ASP A 944 20.32 -28.91 79.48
N ASP A 945 21.52 -28.41 79.81
CA ASP A 945 22.71 -28.49 78.93
C ASP A 945 23.68 -29.62 79.32
N ASN A 946 24.06 -30.52 78.39
CA ASN A 946 25.41 -31.14 78.26
C ASN A 946 25.50 -32.16 77.10
N LEU A 947 26.67 -32.20 76.41
CA LEU A 947 27.04 -33.05 75.25
C LEU A 947 26.16 -32.82 73.99
N HIS A 948 26.69 -32.77 72.76
CA HIS A 948 28.06 -32.77 72.22
C HIS A 948 28.07 -32.08 70.85
N ILE A 949 29.22 -31.52 70.43
CA ILE A 949 29.79 -31.39 69.05
C ILE A 949 28.81 -31.07 67.89
N GLY A 950 29.00 -30.05 67.04
CA GLY A 950 30.19 -29.23 66.81
C GLY A 950 30.65 -29.26 65.35
N ASP A 951 29.81 -28.72 64.45
CA ASP A 951 30.05 -28.49 63.00
C ASP A 951 30.36 -29.71 62.10
N VAL A 952 30.52 -29.41 60.79
CA VAL A 952 31.25 -30.17 59.74
C VAL A 952 30.52 -31.29 58.95
N TRP A 953 29.99 -30.93 57.75
CA TRP A 953 29.73 -31.75 56.53
C TRP A 953 28.85 -33.04 56.74
N GLU A 954 28.48 -33.90 55.78
CA GLU A 954 28.65 -33.98 54.31
C GLU A 954 27.39 -34.64 53.65
N GLU A 955 27.51 -35.18 52.43
CA GLU A 955 26.47 -35.84 51.62
C GLU A 955 25.92 -37.16 52.22
N ILE A 956 24.82 -37.67 51.62
CA ILE A 956 24.71 -39.12 51.40
C ILE A 956 24.61 -39.37 49.88
N VAL A 957 25.70 -39.94 49.35
CA VAL A 957 25.82 -40.49 48.00
C VAL A 957 25.49 -41.97 48.02
N VAL A 958 24.89 -42.47 46.94
CA VAL A 958 24.96 -43.88 46.53
C VAL A 958 25.33 -43.83 45.04
N VAL A 959 26.62 -43.77 44.69
CA VAL A 959 27.55 -44.90 44.64
C VAL A 959 26.95 -45.99 43.78
N GLY A 960 27.26 -45.96 42.49
CA GLY A 960 27.05 -47.08 41.58
C GLY A 960 28.31 -47.93 41.46
N ASP A 961 28.16 -49.10 40.86
CA ASP A 961 29.28 -49.92 40.39
C ASP A 961 29.14 -50.18 38.88
N ALA A 962 30.28 -50.11 38.20
CA ALA A 962 30.51 -50.66 36.87
C ALA A 962 31.02 -52.13 37.05
N PRO A 963 31.51 -52.88 36.04
CA PRO A 963 31.72 -52.54 34.62
C PRO A 963 31.33 -53.70 33.65
N ILE A 964 31.82 -53.63 32.39
CA ILE A 964 31.89 -54.72 31.39
C ILE A 964 30.52 -55.08 30.76
N SER A 965 30.37 -55.26 29.44
CA SER A 965 31.32 -55.25 28.31
C SER A 965 30.84 -54.34 27.16
#